data_AF-C3XXC6-F1
#
_entry.id   AF-C3XXC6-F1
#
_cell.length_a   1.000
_cell.length_b   1.000
_cell.length_c   1.000
_cell.angle_alpha   90.00
_cell.angle_beta   90.00
_cell.angle_gamma   90.00
#
_symmetry.space_group_name_H-M   'P 1'
#
loop_
_entity.id
_entity.type
_entity.pdbx_description
1 polymer ?
#
loop_
_entity_poly.entity_id
_entity_poly.type
_entity_poly.pdbx_seq_one_letter_code
_entity_poly.pdbx_strand_id
1 'polypeptide(L)'
;MRLPLLFAGLVLNVLLSGVHGVRADITSPPCDVSDHLHECLCSYPEYHVRRMRRSLWVSTTVWDLSPSSGRARALKKLQRYLHGHNNQGVTIPREWPLTTQTYVPTGLLREVTVALPLPREEWISPPVPEDPTVVLDVVPETVLYVKSFRRRGDLGFSAQREAQKLLHLLIANKEPIVRRDDYYYILQHGGDGSTLRERYEVAIFATNAVLDEFYRGTDGPGERLLRLPRCLRGNDSLWSSGGASVHADLVRRYCGTTFCYGPDCPTYTIQSKDGRGVERRSYRTVGPFMRTDPLTCQFDRARQQGQKIMFQKLKEVGLASPGRNFSRFSPVVTEVVQVGSRGGSCSRTYASYMPVPRDVLTRVSQEKTESFVSTCQDLSGYVLCFGGHGGTETAFEAGRRLSTALADRGASFSDDAMAVVEYNVQSRVFDRHNEVFMETRDSENGCLHTDSSGTQGQNSLDFTLTKDWFEGADITSPDLQHPCTKAPCPHNKITRTFDHFKEHRYMKTRWVCTKERSCEAVSGRDKAMAGLLFYINGRNDDRATIEMMQPVLTIVYISEPVEELELFSLHFNNARVGGLSRDLYVSELAHNVTAEMSSMPDRFDVRCEKEMIAELLFMATEDEEWHELAFFRKVPTQLLPQTDSQADDVHVQYDACQNDACFLHEKVRDWDGFTEFRFDIGKWVCMKTAGCETGNPRDVFLALTSYFGGKNVAGRVLGNMMAPVVMQYKNISKDEDPFPGSCHEELEACAPLPRYYQRKNAPAPTEEGLMLRQVVTPSMYIIALKGHITSAQLSLELETLKHKLEETGLQFDKSGNLFYTYDEPFTEVDRRVTYTGFWKLQTVG
;
A
#
# COMPACT_ATOMS: atom_id res chain seq x y z
N MET A 1 -53.31 -27.25 -67.21
CA MET A 1 -52.47 -28.23 -67.95
C MET A 1 -51.05 -28.13 -67.38
N ARG A 2 -50.66 -29.03 -66.46
CA ARG A 2 -49.71 -30.15 -66.68
C ARG A 2 -48.35 -29.63 -67.23
N LEU A 3 -47.19 -29.74 -66.57
CA LEU A 3 -46.51 -30.94 -66.00
C LEU A 3 -45.13 -30.51 -65.39
N PRO A 4 -44.30 -31.36 -64.74
CA PRO A 4 -44.46 -32.07 -63.46
C PRO A 4 -43.40 -31.73 -62.38
N LEU A 5 -43.73 -32.07 -61.14
CA LEU A 5 -42.86 -32.21 -59.95
C LEU A 5 -42.42 -33.68 -59.79
N LEU A 6 -41.20 -33.91 -59.29
CA LEU A 6 -40.82 -35.17 -58.63
C LEU A 6 -40.08 -34.87 -57.32
N PHE A 7 -40.64 -35.46 -56.26
CA PHE A 7 -40.25 -35.47 -54.86
C PHE A 7 -39.20 -36.56 -54.58
N ALA A 8 -38.29 -36.31 -53.63
CA ALA A 8 -37.82 -37.20 -52.55
C ALA A 8 -36.72 -36.43 -51.79
N GLY A 9 -36.61 -36.37 -50.47
CA GLY A 9 -37.01 -37.34 -49.44
C GLY A 9 -35.80 -37.48 -48.51
N LEU A 10 -35.97 -37.00 -47.28
CA LEU A 10 -34.97 -36.73 -46.24
C LEU A 10 -34.40 -38.01 -45.61
N VAL A 11 -33.08 -38.09 -45.39
CA VAL A 11 -32.47 -38.96 -44.36
C VAL A 11 -31.34 -38.21 -43.64
N LEU A 12 -31.46 -38.24 -42.32
CA LEU A 12 -30.62 -37.70 -41.26
C LEU A 12 -29.32 -38.53 -41.11
N ASN A 13 -28.17 -37.87 -40.91
CA ASN A 13 -27.05 -38.47 -40.18
C ASN A 13 -26.27 -37.42 -39.39
N VAL A 14 -26.04 -37.77 -38.13
CA VAL A 14 -25.42 -37.00 -37.05
C VAL A 14 -23.90 -37.02 -37.21
N LEU A 15 -23.23 -35.87 -37.07
CA LEU A 15 -21.80 -35.80 -36.75
C LEU A 15 -21.53 -34.74 -35.67
N LEU A 16 -20.94 -35.24 -34.58
CA LEU A 16 -20.41 -34.54 -33.43
C LEU A 16 -19.38 -33.46 -33.86
N SER A 17 -19.65 -32.20 -33.54
CA SER A 17 -18.63 -31.14 -33.58
C SER A 17 -17.92 -31.11 -32.23
N GLY A 18 -16.77 -31.80 -32.15
CA GLY A 18 -15.84 -31.67 -31.05
C GLY A 18 -15.20 -30.28 -31.05
N VAL A 19 -15.28 -29.61 -29.90
CA VAL A 19 -14.57 -28.37 -29.58
C VAL A 19 -13.07 -28.64 -29.68
N HIS A 20 -12.45 -28.24 -30.80
CA HIS A 20 -11.00 -28.13 -30.90
C HIS A 20 -10.58 -26.76 -30.39
N GLY A 21 -9.92 -26.76 -29.24
CA GLY A 21 -9.19 -25.60 -28.74
C GLY A 21 -8.18 -25.15 -29.79
N VAL A 22 -8.29 -23.89 -30.21
CA VAL A 22 -7.31 -23.24 -31.06
C VAL A 22 -6.02 -23.10 -30.26
N ARG A 23 -5.08 -24.00 -30.53
CA ARG A 23 -3.66 -23.84 -30.16
C ARG A 23 -3.13 -22.71 -31.04
N ALA A 24 -2.88 -21.55 -30.43
CA ALA A 24 -2.23 -20.44 -31.12
C ALA A 24 -0.82 -20.88 -31.51
N ASP A 25 -0.62 -21.09 -32.81
CA ASP A 25 0.67 -21.44 -33.40
C ASP A 25 1.54 -20.17 -33.39
N ILE A 26 2.60 -20.17 -32.56
CA ILE A 26 3.56 -19.08 -32.43
C ILE A 26 4.54 -19.18 -33.59
N THR A 27 4.13 -18.67 -34.76
CA THR A 27 5.03 -18.41 -35.88
C THR A 27 5.03 -16.90 -36.13
N SER A 28 6.06 -16.22 -35.64
CA SER A 28 6.20 -14.77 -35.70
C SER A 28 6.32 -14.23 -37.13
N PRO A 29 5.65 -13.11 -37.43
CA PRO A 29 6.33 -11.93 -37.97
C PRO A 29 6.35 -10.84 -36.87
N PRO A 30 7.52 -10.50 -36.29
CA PRO A 30 7.59 -10.04 -34.90
C PRO A 30 7.87 -8.53 -34.82
N CYS A 31 6.93 -7.74 -34.32
CA CYS A 31 7.05 -6.30 -34.00
C CYS A 31 7.71 -5.39 -35.07
N ASP A 32 7.00 -4.38 -35.56
CA ASP A 32 7.52 -3.39 -36.53
C ASP A 32 8.77 -2.58 -36.07
N VAL A 33 9.21 -2.72 -34.82
CA VAL A 33 10.38 -2.07 -34.23
C VAL A 33 11.16 -3.10 -33.38
N SER A 34 12.31 -3.52 -33.90
CA SER A 34 13.38 -4.16 -33.14
C SER A 34 14.61 -3.28 -33.32
N ASP A 35 15.09 -2.69 -32.23
CA ASP A 35 16.28 -1.83 -32.23
C ASP A 35 17.23 -2.27 -31.10
N HIS A 36 18.33 -1.55 -30.90
CA HIS A 36 19.33 -1.94 -29.90
C HIS A 36 18.83 -1.77 -28.44
N LEU A 37 17.74 -1.03 -28.22
CA LEU A 37 17.07 -0.81 -26.93
C LEU A 37 15.84 -1.69 -26.75
N HIS A 38 15.10 -2.01 -27.81
CA HIS A 38 13.82 -2.72 -27.77
C HIS A 38 13.88 -4.06 -28.47
N GLU A 39 13.42 -5.09 -27.77
CA GLU A 39 13.30 -6.45 -28.26
C GLU A 39 11.84 -6.90 -28.20
N CYS A 40 11.34 -7.45 -29.31
CA CYS A 40 10.03 -8.06 -29.36
C CYS A 40 10.05 -9.39 -28.60
N LEU A 41 9.19 -9.53 -27.59
CA LEU A 41 9.03 -10.79 -26.89
C LEU A 41 7.83 -11.58 -27.44
N CYS A 42 6.71 -10.90 -27.63
CA CYS A 42 5.46 -11.51 -28.08
C CYS A 42 4.68 -10.55 -28.97
N SER A 43 3.87 -11.11 -29.87
CA SER A 43 3.02 -10.34 -30.76
C SER A 43 1.59 -10.87 -30.70
N TYR A 44 0.64 -9.98 -30.43
CA TYR A 44 -0.80 -10.24 -30.54
C TYR A 44 -1.38 -9.36 -31.67
N PRO A 45 -2.57 -9.67 -32.19
CA PRO A 45 -3.16 -8.90 -33.29
C PRO A 45 -3.32 -7.40 -33.01
N GLU A 46 -3.55 -7.02 -31.75
CA GLU A 46 -3.88 -5.64 -31.36
C GLU A 46 -2.80 -4.95 -30.50
N TYR A 47 -1.81 -5.69 -29.99
CA TYR A 47 -0.72 -5.17 -29.17
C TYR A 47 0.49 -6.12 -29.18
N HIS A 48 1.64 -5.62 -28.77
CA HIS A 48 2.87 -6.39 -28.64
C HIS A 48 3.37 -6.35 -27.19
N VAL A 49 4.18 -7.34 -26.80
CA VAL A 49 4.94 -7.34 -25.56
C VAL A 49 6.40 -7.14 -25.93
N ARG A 50 7.02 -6.07 -25.41
CA ARG A 50 8.40 -5.71 -25.73
C ARG A 50 9.24 -5.59 -24.47
N ARG A 51 10.51 -5.99 -24.57
CA ARG A 51 11.55 -5.74 -23.58
C ARG A 51 12.35 -4.52 -24.00
N MET A 52 12.36 -3.50 -23.16
CA MET A 52 13.37 -2.45 -23.17
C MET A 52 14.57 -2.94 -22.37
N ARG A 53 15.75 -2.93 -22.99
CA ARG A 53 17.01 -3.35 -22.38
C ARG A 53 17.46 -2.34 -21.33
N ARG A 54 18.23 -2.83 -20.35
CA ARG A 54 18.89 -1.97 -19.35
C ARG A 54 19.67 -0.87 -20.08
N SER A 55 19.41 0.38 -19.72
CA SER A 55 19.98 1.54 -20.42
C SER A 55 20.03 2.78 -19.54
N LEU A 56 20.92 3.71 -19.88
CA LEU A 56 21.04 5.02 -19.24
C LEU A 56 20.17 6.03 -19.97
N TRP A 57 19.36 6.79 -19.23
CA TRP A 57 18.45 7.79 -19.77
C TRP A 57 18.68 9.14 -19.12
N VAL A 58 18.49 10.20 -19.92
CA VAL A 58 18.33 11.56 -19.41
C VAL A 58 16.86 11.94 -19.47
N SER A 59 16.32 12.48 -18.37
CA SER A 59 14.91 12.83 -18.27
C SER A 59 14.67 14.14 -17.53
N THR A 60 13.49 14.72 -17.73
CA THR A 60 13.03 15.89 -16.98
C THR A 60 11.50 15.91 -16.94
N THR A 61 10.97 16.41 -15.84
CA THR A 61 9.53 16.47 -15.59
C THR A 61 9.05 17.91 -15.53
N VAL A 62 7.89 18.17 -16.14
CA VAL A 62 7.17 19.45 -16.03
C VAL A 62 5.70 19.22 -15.74
N TRP A 63 5.06 20.21 -15.12
CA TRP A 63 3.62 20.23 -14.90
C TRP A 63 2.95 21.06 -15.98
N ASP A 64 1.90 20.53 -16.60
CA ASP A 64 1.22 21.18 -17.72
C ASP A 64 -0.25 20.76 -17.87
N LEU A 65 -1.06 21.60 -18.50
CA LEU A 65 -2.43 21.32 -18.89
C LEU A 65 -2.52 20.25 -19.98
N SER A 66 -1.50 20.13 -20.85
CA SER A 66 -1.50 19.15 -21.94
C SER A 66 -0.19 18.38 -22.06
N PRO A 67 -0.23 17.08 -22.44
CA PRO A 67 0.98 16.32 -22.75
C PRO A 67 1.81 16.97 -23.86
N SER A 68 1.18 17.59 -24.86
CA SER A 68 1.85 18.21 -26.00
C SER A 68 2.69 19.44 -25.60
N SER A 69 2.11 20.36 -24.83
CA SER A 69 2.83 21.54 -24.30
C SER A 69 3.90 21.15 -23.28
N GLY A 70 3.59 20.19 -22.39
CA GLY A 70 4.55 19.72 -21.40
C GLY A 70 5.76 19.09 -22.05
N ARG A 71 5.51 18.24 -23.07
CA ARG A 71 6.55 17.61 -23.86
C ARG A 71 7.44 18.63 -24.57
N ALA A 72 6.88 19.67 -25.18
CA ALA A 72 7.66 20.72 -25.85
C ALA A 72 8.61 21.45 -24.89
N ARG A 73 8.12 21.81 -23.69
CA ARG A 73 8.96 22.46 -22.67
C ARG A 73 10.04 21.55 -22.12
N ALA A 74 9.70 20.31 -21.79
CA ALA A 74 10.65 19.33 -21.27
C ALA A 74 11.72 18.99 -22.32
N LEU A 75 11.33 18.78 -23.60
CA LEU A 75 12.26 18.53 -24.69
C LEU A 75 13.26 19.67 -24.90
N LYS A 76 12.84 20.94 -24.75
CA LYS A 76 13.74 22.10 -24.81
C LYS A 76 14.84 22.03 -23.75
N LYS A 77 14.52 21.56 -22.54
CA LYS A 77 15.53 21.37 -21.48
C LYS A 77 16.52 20.27 -21.84
N LEU A 78 16.03 19.11 -22.28
CA LEU A 78 16.89 18.00 -22.70
C LEU A 78 17.76 18.36 -23.92
N GLN A 79 17.23 19.13 -24.86
CA GLN A 79 18.01 19.65 -25.99
C GLN A 79 19.18 20.50 -25.52
N ARG A 80 18.99 21.40 -24.55
CA ARG A 80 20.11 22.19 -24.01
C ARG A 80 21.19 21.27 -23.43
N TYR A 81 20.82 20.28 -22.62
CA TYR A 81 21.75 19.30 -22.07
C TYR A 81 22.56 18.58 -23.17
N LEU A 82 21.89 18.08 -24.21
CA LEU A 82 22.54 17.38 -25.33
C LEU A 82 23.44 18.30 -26.18
N HIS A 83 23.24 19.63 -26.17
CA HIS A 83 24.05 20.60 -26.92
C HIS A 83 25.08 21.33 -26.03
N GLY A 84 25.58 20.67 -24.97
CA GLY A 84 26.69 21.20 -24.18
C GLY A 84 26.31 21.96 -22.91
N HIS A 85 25.04 22.07 -22.53
CA HIS A 85 24.66 22.55 -21.19
C HIS A 85 24.77 21.44 -20.13
N ASN A 86 25.98 20.92 -20.01
CA ASN A 86 26.40 19.91 -19.05
C ASN A 86 27.80 20.29 -18.53
N ASN A 87 28.20 19.72 -17.40
CA ASN A 87 29.45 20.10 -16.72
C ASN A 87 30.73 19.89 -17.55
N GLN A 88 30.67 19.13 -18.63
CA GLN A 88 31.79 18.88 -19.54
C GLN A 88 31.74 19.74 -20.81
N GLY A 89 30.64 20.48 -21.06
CA GLY A 89 30.47 21.28 -22.27
C GLY A 89 30.34 20.47 -23.57
N VAL A 90 30.11 19.16 -23.48
CA VAL A 90 30.16 18.25 -24.64
C VAL A 90 28.80 18.10 -25.31
N THR A 91 28.79 17.92 -26.62
CA THR A 91 27.57 17.62 -27.38
C THR A 91 27.38 16.11 -27.45
N ILE A 92 26.18 15.65 -27.09
CA ILE A 92 25.81 14.23 -27.05
C ILE A 92 24.83 13.98 -28.19
N PRO A 93 25.08 12.98 -29.07
CA PRO A 93 24.15 12.65 -30.14
C PRO A 93 22.82 12.16 -29.55
N ARG A 94 21.71 12.63 -30.12
CA ARG A 94 20.37 12.18 -29.71
C ARG A 94 20.12 10.77 -30.23
N GLU A 95 19.76 9.87 -29.32
CA GLU A 95 19.20 8.57 -29.66
C GLU A 95 17.66 8.54 -29.57
N TRP A 96 17.07 7.50 -30.15
CA TRP A 96 15.64 7.23 -30.15
C TRP A 96 15.33 5.98 -29.32
N PRO A 97 14.11 5.84 -28.75
CA PRO A 97 12.95 6.72 -28.91
C PRO A 97 12.96 7.96 -28.01
N LEU A 98 12.22 8.98 -28.43
CA LEU A 98 11.77 10.06 -27.56
C LEU A 98 10.56 9.55 -26.78
N THR A 99 10.72 9.38 -25.48
CA THR A 99 9.69 8.83 -24.62
C THR A 99 9.02 9.94 -23.82
N THR A 100 7.69 9.96 -23.82
CA THR A 100 6.90 10.82 -22.91
C THR A 100 6.10 9.93 -21.97
N GLN A 101 6.31 10.09 -20.68
CA GLN A 101 5.60 9.40 -19.61
C GLN A 101 4.63 10.37 -18.94
N THR A 102 3.38 9.97 -18.78
CA THR A 102 2.33 10.76 -18.11
C THR A 102 1.23 9.83 -17.61
N TYR A 103 0.39 10.28 -16.69
CA TYR A 103 -0.72 9.49 -16.13
C TYR A 103 -2.08 10.06 -16.55
N VAL A 104 -3.14 9.29 -16.33
CA VAL A 104 -4.51 9.74 -16.59
C VAL A 104 -4.90 10.81 -15.56
N PRO A 105 -5.33 12.03 -15.94
CA PRO A 105 -5.39 13.16 -15.01
C PRO A 105 -6.47 12.98 -13.96
N THR A 106 -6.13 13.34 -12.72
CA THR A 106 -7.07 13.52 -11.61
C THR A 106 -7.31 15.01 -11.29
N GLY A 107 -6.66 15.92 -12.02
CA GLY A 107 -6.72 17.37 -11.80
C GLY A 107 -6.36 18.17 -13.05
N LEU A 108 -6.32 19.50 -12.91
CA LEU A 108 -6.12 20.43 -14.03
C LEU A 108 -4.72 20.32 -14.66
N LEU A 109 -3.68 20.21 -13.82
CA LEU A 109 -2.30 20.00 -14.27
C LEU A 109 -1.95 18.51 -14.29
N ARG A 110 -1.20 18.11 -15.30
CA ARG A 110 -0.65 16.78 -15.51
C ARG A 110 0.85 16.83 -15.35
N GLU A 111 1.39 15.76 -14.79
CA GLU A 111 2.82 15.50 -14.83
C GLU A 111 3.21 14.99 -16.21
N VAL A 112 4.21 15.60 -16.83
CA VAL A 112 4.75 15.21 -18.13
C VAL A 112 6.26 15.05 -18.01
N THR A 113 6.73 13.81 -18.02
CA THR A 113 8.15 13.46 -18.04
C THR A 113 8.56 13.15 -19.47
N VAL A 114 9.62 13.80 -19.96
CA VAL A 114 10.24 13.47 -21.24
C VAL A 114 11.59 12.84 -20.96
N ALA A 115 11.90 11.75 -21.67
CA ALA A 115 13.14 11.02 -21.54
C ALA A 115 13.74 10.67 -22.90
N LEU A 116 15.08 10.67 -22.95
CA LEU A 116 15.88 10.26 -24.10
C LEU A 116 16.96 9.28 -23.64
N PRO A 117 17.21 8.19 -24.39
CA PRO A 117 18.32 7.30 -24.08
C PRO A 117 19.63 8.02 -24.37
N LEU A 118 20.65 7.73 -23.57
CA LEU A 118 22.01 8.16 -23.84
C LEU A 118 22.77 7.07 -24.61
N PRO A 119 23.64 7.46 -25.56
CA PRO A 119 24.52 6.54 -26.26
C PRO A 119 25.35 5.69 -25.30
N ARG A 120 25.67 4.46 -25.72
CA ARG A 120 26.42 3.51 -24.88
C ARG A 120 27.78 4.03 -24.44
N GLU A 121 28.40 4.88 -25.25
CA GLU A 121 29.67 5.55 -24.97
C GLU A 121 29.58 6.43 -23.71
N GLU A 122 28.39 6.96 -23.41
CA GLU A 122 28.13 7.84 -22.27
C GLU A 122 27.80 7.06 -20.98
N TRP A 123 27.69 5.72 -21.02
CA TRP A 123 27.22 4.94 -19.85
C TRP A 123 28.25 4.84 -18.71
N ILE A 124 29.52 5.12 -19.00
CA ILE A 124 30.62 4.97 -18.04
C ILE A 124 30.90 6.27 -17.27
N SER A 125 30.70 7.42 -17.90
CA SER A 125 30.99 8.73 -17.28
C SER A 125 30.11 9.81 -17.92
N PRO A 126 28.77 9.71 -17.79
CA PRO A 126 27.86 10.65 -18.44
C PRO A 126 28.09 12.08 -17.92
N PRO A 127 28.04 13.10 -18.79
CA PRO A 127 28.09 14.49 -18.36
C PRO A 127 26.96 14.83 -17.38
N VAL A 128 27.28 15.52 -16.29
CA VAL A 128 26.29 15.90 -15.28
C VAL A 128 25.49 17.11 -15.80
N PRO A 129 24.14 17.07 -15.77
CA PRO A 129 23.33 18.20 -16.19
C PRO A 129 23.57 19.47 -15.36
N GLU A 130 23.62 20.63 -16.02
CA GLU A 130 23.67 21.93 -15.31
C GLU A 130 22.29 22.34 -14.78
N ASP A 131 21.23 22.03 -15.52
CA ASP A 131 19.84 22.26 -15.12
C ASP A 131 19.46 21.22 -14.06
N PRO A 132 19.14 21.62 -12.80
CA PRO A 132 18.90 20.68 -11.72
C PRO A 132 17.59 19.90 -11.86
N THR A 133 16.75 20.27 -12.83
CA THR A 133 15.51 19.55 -13.17
C THR A 133 15.71 18.50 -14.26
N VAL A 134 16.92 18.42 -14.82
CA VAL A 134 17.34 17.36 -15.76
C VAL A 134 18.14 16.33 -14.97
N VAL A 135 17.75 15.07 -15.07
CA VAL A 135 18.28 13.98 -14.25
C VAL A 135 18.71 12.79 -15.09
N LEU A 136 19.62 12.00 -14.55
CA LEU A 136 20.07 10.74 -15.11
C LEU A 136 19.42 9.58 -14.36
N ASP A 137 18.93 8.58 -15.08
CA ASP A 137 18.34 7.37 -14.52
C ASP A 137 18.91 6.14 -15.23
N VAL A 138 19.33 5.14 -14.45
CA VAL A 138 19.54 3.78 -14.98
C VAL A 138 18.20 3.08 -14.98
N VAL A 139 17.66 2.84 -16.17
CA VAL A 139 16.42 2.11 -16.36
C VAL A 139 16.76 0.61 -16.43
N PRO A 140 16.21 -0.23 -15.54
CA PRO A 140 16.41 -1.67 -15.59
C PRO A 140 15.72 -2.28 -16.82
N GLU A 141 16.05 -3.52 -17.15
CA GLU A 141 15.28 -4.25 -18.17
C GLU A 141 13.80 -4.20 -17.82
N THR A 142 13.00 -3.69 -18.75
CA THR A 142 11.59 -3.33 -18.53
C THR A 142 10.73 -3.96 -19.61
N VAL A 143 9.64 -4.61 -19.22
CA VAL A 143 8.67 -5.19 -20.13
C VAL A 143 7.46 -4.27 -20.25
N LEU A 144 7.06 -3.98 -21.49
CA LEU A 144 5.98 -3.07 -21.83
C LEU A 144 4.96 -3.76 -22.75
N TYR A 145 3.69 -3.47 -22.54
CA TYR A 145 2.64 -3.69 -23.53
C TYR A 145 2.61 -2.51 -24.49
N VAL A 146 2.75 -2.73 -25.79
CA VAL A 146 2.94 -1.67 -26.80
C VAL A 146 1.89 -1.77 -27.90
N LYS A 147 1.31 -0.64 -28.28
CA LYS A 147 0.37 -0.53 -29.41
C LYS A 147 0.72 0.65 -30.29
N SER A 148 0.97 0.37 -31.56
CA SER A 148 1.20 1.40 -32.59
C SER A 148 -0.09 2.15 -32.90
N PHE A 149 0.01 3.46 -33.12
CA PHE A 149 -1.13 4.26 -33.54
C PHE A 149 -0.74 5.32 -34.57
N ARG A 150 -1.71 5.74 -35.37
CA ARG A 150 -1.55 6.87 -36.30
C ARG A 150 -2.02 8.14 -35.63
N ARG A 151 -1.19 9.19 -35.66
CA ARG A 151 -1.55 10.51 -35.16
C ARG A 151 -2.73 11.07 -35.96
N ARG A 152 -3.83 11.40 -35.29
CA ARG A 152 -4.96 12.16 -35.86
C ARG A 152 -5.26 13.35 -34.93
N GLY A 153 -4.79 14.54 -35.29
CA GLY A 153 -4.91 15.73 -34.45
C GLY A 153 -3.82 15.82 -33.37
N ASP A 154 -4.18 16.32 -32.18
CA ASP A 154 -3.25 16.48 -31.06
C ASP A 154 -2.66 15.14 -30.60
N LEU A 155 -1.34 15.12 -30.39
CA LEU A 155 -0.60 13.90 -30.01
C LEU A 155 -1.01 13.42 -28.62
N GLY A 156 -1.16 14.34 -27.66
CA GLY A 156 -1.57 14.03 -26.29
C GLY A 156 -2.96 13.39 -26.25
N PHE A 157 -3.94 13.98 -26.94
CA PHE A 157 -5.30 13.44 -27.02
C PHE A 157 -5.36 12.07 -27.72
N SER A 158 -4.68 11.94 -28.87
CA SER A 158 -4.62 10.67 -29.61
C SER A 158 -4.00 9.56 -28.76
N ALA A 159 -2.87 9.84 -28.12
CA ALA A 159 -2.16 8.87 -27.30
C ALA A 159 -2.97 8.49 -26.05
N GLN A 160 -3.61 9.45 -25.38
CA GLN A 160 -4.45 9.14 -24.22
C GLN A 160 -5.59 8.19 -24.60
N ARG A 161 -6.28 8.45 -25.71
CA ARG A 161 -7.38 7.59 -26.19
C ARG A 161 -6.87 6.19 -26.52
N GLU A 162 -5.72 6.06 -27.17
CA GLU A 162 -5.16 4.75 -27.52
C GLU A 162 -4.61 4.01 -26.30
N ALA A 163 -4.04 4.70 -25.32
CA ALA A 163 -3.62 4.10 -24.05
C ALA A 163 -4.82 3.55 -23.26
N GLN A 164 -5.94 4.27 -23.20
CA GLN A 164 -7.18 3.79 -22.58
C GLN A 164 -7.73 2.54 -23.28
N LYS A 165 -7.75 2.54 -24.63
CA LYS A 165 -8.15 1.35 -25.40
C LYS A 165 -7.23 0.16 -25.14
N LEU A 166 -5.91 0.39 -25.11
CA LEU A 166 -4.94 -0.65 -24.81
C LEU A 166 -5.16 -1.21 -23.41
N LEU A 167 -5.34 -0.36 -22.40
CA LEU A 167 -5.62 -0.80 -21.03
C LEU A 167 -6.90 -1.64 -20.94
N HIS A 168 -8.00 -1.21 -21.57
CA HIS A 168 -9.24 -1.99 -21.61
C HIS A 168 -9.03 -3.37 -22.26
N LEU A 169 -8.25 -3.42 -23.35
CA LEU A 169 -7.92 -4.66 -24.03
C LEU A 169 -7.07 -5.59 -23.14
N LEU A 170 -6.07 -5.07 -22.44
CA LEU A 170 -5.24 -5.84 -21.50
C LEU A 170 -6.09 -6.45 -20.39
N ILE A 171 -7.03 -5.67 -19.84
CA ILE A 171 -7.98 -6.13 -18.82
C ILE A 171 -8.88 -7.24 -19.40
N ALA A 172 -9.45 -7.04 -20.59
CA ALA A 172 -10.30 -8.04 -21.25
C ALA A 172 -9.53 -9.35 -21.52
N ASN A 173 -8.26 -9.25 -21.88
CA ASN A 173 -7.37 -10.39 -22.14
C ASN A 173 -6.79 -11.04 -20.87
N LYS A 174 -7.12 -10.51 -19.69
CA LYS A 174 -6.61 -10.95 -18.39
C LYS A 174 -5.08 -10.90 -18.30
N GLU A 175 -4.47 -9.89 -18.94
CA GLU A 175 -3.05 -9.58 -18.77
C GLU A 175 -2.81 -8.98 -17.37
N PRO A 176 -1.70 -9.34 -16.69
CA PRO A 176 -1.35 -8.69 -15.44
C PRO A 176 -0.94 -7.24 -15.69
N ILE A 177 -1.58 -6.34 -14.95
CA ILE A 177 -1.26 -4.91 -14.93
C ILE A 177 -1.01 -4.50 -13.49
N VAL A 178 -0.05 -3.59 -13.27
CA VAL A 178 0.32 -3.14 -11.93
C VAL A 178 -0.83 -2.37 -11.29
N ARG A 179 -1.41 -1.42 -12.03
CA ARG A 179 -2.58 -0.62 -11.65
C ARG A 179 -3.40 -0.23 -12.88
N ARG A 180 -4.69 0.08 -12.67
CA ARG A 180 -5.60 0.55 -13.74
C ARG A 180 -5.51 2.06 -13.98
N ASP A 181 -5.04 2.80 -12.99
CA ASP A 181 -4.95 4.26 -12.93
C ASP A 181 -3.49 4.74 -13.02
N ASP A 182 -2.69 4.08 -13.87
CA ASP A 182 -1.24 4.21 -13.87
C ASP A 182 -0.67 5.06 -15.02
N TYR A 183 0.66 5.23 -15.04
CA TYR A 183 1.39 5.85 -16.14
C TYR A 183 1.18 5.11 -17.46
N TYR A 184 1.03 5.88 -18.53
CA TYR A 184 1.20 5.43 -19.90
C TYR A 184 2.33 6.19 -20.57
N TYR A 185 2.84 5.59 -21.63
CA TYR A 185 4.01 6.07 -22.35
C TYR A 185 3.65 6.38 -23.79
N ILE A 186 4.23 7.44 -24.33
CA ILE A 186 4.21 7.77 -25.75
C ILE A 186 5.63 7.58 -26.25
N LEU A 187 5.85 6.57 -27.07
CA LEU A 187 7.12 6.31 -27.73
C LEU A 187 7.06 6.94 -29.12
N GLN A 188 7.97 7.88 -29.39
CA GLN A 188 8.20 8.39 -30.73
C GLN A 188 9.52 7.87 -31.24
N HIS A 189 9.47 7.23 -32.40
CA HIS A 189 10.65 6.76 -33.13
C HIS A 189 10.97 7.71 -34.29
N GLY A 190 12.26 7.99 -34.48
CA GLY A 190 12.76 8.76 -35.62
C GLY A 190 12.67 7.97 -36.92
N GLY A 191 12.36 8.64 -38.03
CA GLY A 191 12.51 8.10 -39.37
C GLY A 191 13.93 8.32 -39.90
N ASP A 192 14.41 7.39 -40.72
CA ASP A 192 15.68 7.50 -41.44
C ASP A 192 15.60 8.62 -42.49
N GLY A 193 16.05 9.82 -42.12
CA GLY A 193 16.43 10.96 -42.97
C GLY A 193 15.43 11.52 -44.00
N SER A 194 14.33 10.83 -44.24
CA SER A 194 13.33 11.07 -45.26
C SER A 194 12.00 11.28 -44.56
N THR A 195 11.31 12.33 -44.97
CA THR A 195 10.18 13.00 -44.32
C THR A 195 8.88 12.19 -44.28
N LEU A 196 8.92 10.86 -44.24
CA LEU A 196 7.73 10.01 -44.34
C LEU A 196 7.66 8.97 -43.21
N ARG A 197 7.00 9.40 -42.13
CA ARG A 197 6.38 8.65 -41.00
C ARG A 197 7.21 8.49 -39.74
N GLU A 198 7.21 9.53 -38.92
CA GLU A 198 7.30 9.37 -37.46
C GLU A 198 6.32 8.27 -37.02
N ARG A 199 6.84 7.24 -36.35
CA ARG A 199 6.02 6.17 -35.78
C ARG A 199 5.76 6.48 -34.32
N TYR A 200 4.49 6.41 -33.95
CA TYR A 200 4.02 6.66 -32.58
C TYR A 200 3.43 5.39 -32.01
N GLU A 201 3.81 5.10 -30.78
CA GLU A 201 3.30 3.95 -30.03
C GLU A 201 2.87 4.43 -28.66
N VAL A 202 1.79 3.84 -28.15
CA VAL A 202 1.44 3.91 -26.74
C VAL A 202 1.96 2.67 -26.05
N ALA A 203 2.47 2.83 -24.83
CA ALA A 203 2.84 1.69 -24.01
C ALA A 203 2.28 1.76 -22.60
N ILE A 204 2.06 0.60 -21.99
CA ILE A 204 1.66 0.39 -20.61
C ILE A 204 2.72 -0.48 -19.94
N PHE A 205 3.15 -0.09 -18.74
CA PHE A 205 4.14 -0.83 -17.96
C PHE A 205 3.59 -2.19 -17.53
N ALA A 206 4.34 -3.27 -17.80
CA ALA A 206 4.00 -4.61 -17.33
C ALA A 206 4.80 -4.96 -16.06
N THR A 207 6.13 -4.99 -16.19
CA THR A 207 7.07 -5.31 -15.10
C THR A 207 8.49 -4.86 -15.47
N ASN A 208 9.43 -4.98 -14.56
CA ASN A 208 10.87 -4.82 -14.81
C ASN A 208 11.67 -5.80 -13.94
N ALA A 209 12.97 -5.93 -14.19
CA ALA A 209 13.84 -6.86 -13.47
C ALA A 209 13.80 -6.66 -11.95
N VAL A 210 13.72 -5.40 -11.48
CA VAL A 210 13.66 -5.07 -10.05
C VAL A 210 12.32 -5.49 -9.42
N LEU A 211 11.22 -5.32 -10.13
CA LEU A 211 9.88 -5.67 -9.66
C LEU A 211 9.60 -7.16 -9.71
N ASP A 212 10.07 -7.86 -10.75
CA ASP A 212 9.99 -9.33 -10.80
C ASP A 212 10.84 -9.97 -9.70
N GLU A 213 12.05 -9.45 -9.44
CA GLU A 213 12.87 -9.90 -8.31
C GLU A 213 12.18 -9.68 -6.96
N PHE A 214 11.52 -8.52 -6.81
CA PHE A 214 10.72 -8.24 -5.63
C PHE A 214 9.60 -9.28 -5.44
N TYR A 215 8.83 -9.57 -6.50
CA TYR A 215 7.77 -10.58 -6.42
C TYR A 215 8.30 -12.01 -6.29
N ARG A 216 9.50 -12.31 -6.79
CA ARG A 216 10.17 -13.59 -6.51
C ARG A 216 10.36 -13.81 -5.02
N GLY A 217 10.74 -12.76 -4.30
CA GLY A 217 10.92 -12.83 -2.85
C GLY A 217 9.64 -12.76 -2.02
N THR A 218 8.56 -12.16 -2.54
CA THR A 218 7.28 -12.07 -1.80
C THR A 218 6.31 -13.19 -2.14
N ASP A 219 6.12 -13.49 -3.41
CA ASP A 219 5.14 -14.46 -3.90
C ASP A 219 5.80 -15.84 -4.11
N GLY A 220 7.13 -15.90 -4.14
CA GLY A 220 7.89 -17.12 -4.41
C GLY A 220 8.14 -17.35 -5.91
N PRO A 221 8.99 -18.32 -6.26
CA PRO A 221 9.46 -18.53 -7.64
C PRO A 221 8.36 -18.95 -8.62
N GLY A 222 7.29 -19.61 -8.15
CA GLY A 222 6.16 -20.05 -8.96
C GLY A 222 5.09 -18.97 -9.15
N GLU A 223 4.56 -18.43 -8.05
CA GLU A 223 3.44 -17.46 -8.13
C GLU A 223 3.84 -16.15 -8.80
N ARG A 224 5.12 -15.73 -8.71
CA ARG A 224 5.62 -14.54 -9.43
C ARG A 224 5.36 -14.62 -10.93
N LEU A 225 5.32 -15.83 -11.53
CA LEU A 225 5.07 -16.00 -12.96
C LEU A 225 3.67 -15.50 -13.36
N LEU A 226 2.71 -15.50 -12.44
CA LEU A 226 1.38 -14.93 -12.67
C LEU A 226 1.39 -13.41 -12.84
N ARG A 227 2.45 -12.74 -12.35
CA ARG A 227 2.70 -11.30 -12.52
C ARG A 227 3.27 -10.93 -13.89
N LEU A 228 3.76 -11.92 -14.64
CA LEU A 228 4.35 -11.71 -15.95
C LEU A 228 3.28 -11.75 -17.07
N PRO A 229 3.47 -10.98 -18.16
CA PRO A 229 2.67 -11.11 -19.36
C PRO A 229 2.46 -12.56 -19.75
N ARG A 230 1.25 -12.91 -20.20
CA ARG A 230 0.86 -14.32 -20.32
C ARG A 230 1.79 -15.14 -21.22
N CYS A 231 2.31 -14.53 -22.28
CA CYS A 231 3.24 -15.17 -23.20
C CYS A 231 4.65 -15.44 -22.63
N LEU A 232 4.98 -14.87 -21.47
CA LEU A 232 6.28 -15.04 -20.80
C LEU A 232 6.22 -16.06 -19.66
N ARG A 233 5.03 -16.60 -19.36
CA ARG A 233 4.83 -17.61 -18.31
C ARG A 233 5.45 -18.93 -18.78
N GLY A 234 6.46 -19.40 -18.05
CA GLY A 234 7.21 -20.62 -18.39
C GLY A 234 8.56 -20.39 -19.08
N ASN A 235 9.01 -19.14 -19.21
CA ASN A 235 10.38 -18.83 -19.58
C ASN A 235 11.21 -18.51 -18.32
N ASP A 236 12.11 -19.43 -17.94
CA ASP A 236 12.97 -19.26 -16.76
C ASP A 236 14.05 -18.18 -16.94
N SER A 237 14.37 -17.81 -18.19
CA SER A 237 15.38 -16.80 -18.54
C SER A 237 14.73 -15.53 -19.10
N LEU A 238 13.93 -14.85 -18.27
CA LEU A 238 13.22 -13.63 -18.66
C LEU A 238 14.18 -12.42 -18.83
N TRP A 239 15.15 -12.31 -17.93
CA TRP A 239 16.09 -11.20 -17.86
C TRP A 239 17.45 -11.61 -18.43
N SER A 240 18.12 -10.70 -19.11
CA SER A 240 19.45 -11.02 -19.64
C SER A 240 20.47 -11.13 -18.50
N SER A 241 21.18 -12.26 -18.43
CA SER A 241 22.32 -12.43 -17.53
C SER A 241 23.48 -11.56 -18.04
N GLY A 242 23.66 -10.37 -17.47
CA GLY A 242 24.79 -9.49 -17.80
C GLY A 242 24.47 -8.34 -18.75
N GLY A 243 23.51 -7.48 -18.38
CA GLY A 243 23.36 -6.17 -19.00
C GLY A 243 24.67 -5.35 -18.94
N ALA A 244 24.89 -4.48 -19.93
CA ALA A 244 26.10 -3.66 -19.98
C ALA A 244 26.28 -2.84 -18.69
N SER A 245 27.51 -2.78 -18.18
CA SER A 245 27.88 -2.02 -16.99
C SER A 245 27.56 -0.54 -17.20
N VAL A 246 26.67 -0.01 -16.38
CA VAL A 246 26.37 1.43 -16.33
C VAL A 246 27.01 1.97 -15.07
N HIS A 247 27.97 2.87 -15.22
CA HIS A 247 28.67 3.56 -14.13
C HIS A 247 28.29 5.04 -14.13
N ALA A 248 27.00 5.32 -13.98
CA ALA A 248 26.49 6.68 -13.91
C ALA A 248 26.41 7.16 -12.46
N ASP A 249 26.84 8.40 -12.22
CA ASP A 249 26.55 9.07 -10.95
C ASP A 249 25.08 9.51 -10.94
N LEU A 250 24.27 8.84 -10.12
CA LEU A 250 22.84 9.12 -10.00
C LEU A 250 22.53 10.13 -8.88
N VAL A 251 23.53 10.58 -8.12
CA VAL A 251 23.33 11.60 -7.08
C VAL A 251 22.95 12.93 -7.73
N ARG A 252 21.85 13.51 -7.26
CA ARG A 252 21.37 14.79 -7.76
C ARG A 252 22.12 15.93 -7.09
N ARG A 253 22.47 16.95 -7.88
CA ARG A 253 23.04 18.20 -7.35
C ARG A 253 22.07 18.96 -6.43
N TYR A 254 20.78 18.84 -6.71
CA TYR A 254 19.72 19.36 -5.85
C TYR A 254 18.58 18.35 -5.83
N CYS A 255 17.94 18.22 -4.68
CA CYS A 255 16.70 17.47 -4.60
C CYS A 255 15.61 18.17 -5.41
N GLY A 256 14.89 17.40 -6.24
CA GLY A 256 13.73 17.93 -6.95
C GLY A 256 12.67 18.38 -5.95
N THR A 257 11.80 19.32 -6.32
CA THR A 257 10.66 19.74 -5.48
C THR A 257 9.34 19.15 -5.94
N THR A 258 9.38 18.35 -7.01
CA THR A 258 8.21 17.91 -7.78
C THR A 258 8.04 16.40 -7.79
N PHE A 259 8.56 15.70 -6.79
CA PHE A 259 8.61 14.23 -6.78
C PHE A 259 7.48 13.57 -6.01
N CYS A 260 6.80 14.32 -5.13
CA CYS A 260 5.71 13.84 -4.31
C CYS A 260 4.63 14.93 -4.22
N TYR A 261 3.37 14.53 -4.41
CA TYR A 261 2.19 15.38 -4.23
C TYR A 261 1.11 14.64 -3.45
N GLY A 262 0.51 15.33 -2.48
CA GLY A 262 -0.57 14.78 -1.66
C GLY A 262 -0.31 14.92 -0.17
N PRO A 263 -1.30 14.53 0.67
CA PRO A 263 -1.18 14.58 2.13
C PRO A 263 -0.11 13.61 2.65
N ASP A 264 0.23 12.57 1.89
CA ASP A 264 1.21 11.56 2.27
C ASP A 264 2.67 12.00 2.04
N CYS A 265 2.88 13.17 1.45
CA CYS A 265 4.21 13.70 1.18
C CYS A 265 4.78 14.38 2.42
N PRO A 266 6.05 14.12 2.76
CA PRO A 266 6.65 14.71 3.94
C PRO A 266 6.75 16.23 3.79
N THR A 267 6.29 16.95 4.82
CA THR A 267 6.47 18.40 4.91
C THR A 267 7.73 18.69 5.71
N TYR A 268 8.63 19.49 5.12
CA TYR A 268 9.90 19.84 5.74
C TYR A 268 10.35 21.25 5.36
N THR A 269 11.26 21.78 6.17
CA THR A 269 11.97 23.02 5.88
C THR A 269 13.43 22.70 5.58
N ILE A 270 13.99 23.34 4.56
CA ILE A 270 15.41 23.21 4.24
C ILE A 270 16.18 24.26 5.03
N GLN A 271 17.02 23.81 5.95
CA GLN A 271 17.83 24.67 6.80
C GLN A 271 19.12 25.10 6.09
N SER A 272 19.75 24.20 5.33
CA SER A 272 20.95 24.51 4.54
C SER A 272 21.09 23.58 3.35
N LYS A 273 21.75 24.05 2.28
CA LYS A 273 22.19 23.24 1.15
C LYS A 273 23.69 23.43 0.95
N ASP A 274 24.40 22.36 0.59
CA ASP A 274 25.80 22.46 0.19
C ASP A 274 26.02 22.21 -1.31
N GLY A 275 27.22 22.56 -1.80
CA GLY A 275 27.59 22.38 -3.20
C GLY A 275 27.78 20.92 -3.64
N ARG A 276 27.66 19.96 -2.72
CA ARG A 276 27.76 18.51 -2.95
C ARG A 276 26.37 17.84 -3.02
N GLY A 277 25.30 18.63 -2.98
CA GLY A 277 23.92 18.16 -3.09
C GLY A 277 23.31 17.68 -1.77
N VAL A 278 23.96 17.93 -0.63
CA VAL A 278 23.40 17.59 0.68
C VAL A 278 22.49 18.71 1.15
N GLU A 279 21.29 18.34 1.58
CA GLU A 279 20.32 19.23 2.21
C GLU A 279 20.19 18.89 3.70
N ARG A 280 20.29 19.88 4.59
CA ARG A 280 19.85 19.73 5.99
C ARG A 280 18.39 20.09 6.07
N ARG A 281 17.55 19.18 6.55
CA ARG A 281 16.10 19.33 6.60
C ARG A 281 15.60 19.15 8.02
N SER A 282 14.55 19.89 8.35
CA SER A 282 13.81 19.75 9.60
C SER A 282 12.34 19.47 9.30
N TYR A 283 11.82 18.45 9.98
CA TYR A 283 10.49 17.91 9.83
C TYR A 283 9.77 18.07 11.17
N ARG A 284 8.72 18.89 11.21
CA ARG A 284 7.93 19.10 12.43
C ARG A 284 7.22 17.82 12.89
N THR A 285 6.69 17.06 11.93
CA THR A 285 6.05 15.78 12.20
C THR A 285 6.22 14.88 10.99
N VAL A 286 6.65 13.64 11.21
CA VAL A 286 6.76 12.59 10.19
C VAL A 286 5.95 11.39 10.61
N GLY A 287 5.19 10.86 9.66
CA GLY A 287 4.24 9.80 9.88
C GLY A 287 2.82 10.32 10.16
N PRO A 288 1.94 9.45 10.65
CA PRO A 288 2.30 8.19 11.30
C PRO A 288 2.61 7.05 10.31
N PHE A 289 3.37 6.07 10.78
CA PHE A 289 3.89 4.96 9.98
C PHE A 289 3.42 3.61 10.48
N MET A 290 3.20 2.69 9.54
CA MET A 290 3.25 1.26 9.81
C MET A 290 4.71 0.81 9.79
N ARG A 291 5.19 0.21 10.88
CA ARG A 291 6.55 -0.31 11.02
C ARG A 291 6.55 -1.85 11.01
N THR A 292 7.56 -2.43 10.36
CA THR A 292 7.88 -3.86 10.50
C THR A 292 9.38 -4.03 10.61
N ASP A 293 9.83 -4.94 11.46
CA ASP A 293 11.24 -5.30 11.64
C ASP A 293 11.49 -6.70 11.03
N PRO A 294 11.69 -6.80 9.69
CA PRO A 294 11.88 -8.06 9.00
C PRO A 294 13.13 -8.81 9.51
N LEU A 295 13.01 -10.13 9.65
CA LEU A 295 14.08 -11.02 10.13
C LEU A 295 15.05 -11.35 9.00
N THR A 296 15.82 -10.35 8.57
CA THR A 296 16.83 -10.53 7.52
C THR A 296 17.95 -9.51 7.65
N CYS A 297 19.14 -9.91 7.23
CA CYS A 297 20.32 -9.06 7.12
C CYS A 297 20.51 -8.48 5.71
N GLN A 298 19.57 -8.71 4.79
CA GLN A 298 19.68 -8.26 3.41
C GLN A 298 18.70 -7.12 3.15
N PHE A 299 19.21 -6.01 2.62
CA PHE A 299 18.41 -4.82 2.34
C PHE A 299 17.20 -5.11 1.43
N ASP A 300 17.40 -5.78 0.30
CA ASP A 300 16.30 -6.06 -0.64
C ASP A 300 15.29 -7.07 -0.05
N ARG A 301 15.74 -8.06 0.74
CA ARG A 301 14.84 -8.99 1.44
C ARG A 301 14.04 -8.31 2.54
N ALA A 302 14.63 -7.37 3.26
CA ALA A 302 13.94 -6.60 4.30
C ALA A 302 12.72 -5.89 3.72
N ARG A 303 12.88 -5.34 2.51
CA ARG A 303 11.81 -4.65 1.78
C ARG A 303 10.73 -5.58 1.30
N GLN A 304 11.11 -6.75 0.78
CA GLN A 304 10.17 -7.78 0.35
C GLN A 304 9.32 -8.27 1.53
N GLN A 305 9.98 -8.71 2.61
CA GLN A 305 9.31 -9.24 3.79
C GLN A 305 8.48 -8.17 4.51
N GLY A 306 9.07 -7.01 4.78
CA GLY A 306 8.41 -5.93 5.51
C GLY A 306 7.12 -5.48 4.84
N GLN A 307 7.15 -5.22 3.53
CA GLN A 307 5.95 -4.81 2.81
C GLN A 307 4.91 -5.93 2.68
N LYS A 308 5.32 -7.19 2.54
CA LYS A 308 4.38 -8.32 2.52
C LYS A 308 3.64 -8.44 3.85
N ILE A 309 4.35 -8.32 4.97
CA ILE A 309 3.78 -8.33 6.32
C ILE A 309 2.79 -7.17 6.50
N MET A 310 3.18 -5.94 6.10
CA MET A 310 2.29 -4.78 6.14
C MET A 310 1.00 -5.02 5.34
N PHE A 311 1.12 -5.56 4.12
CA PHE A 311 -0.04 -5.84 3.27
C PHE A 311 -0.96 -6.91 3.86
N GLN A 312 -0.40 -8.00 4.40
CA GLN A 312 -1.17 -9.04 5.07
C GLN A 312 -1.95 -8.46 6.24
N LYS A 313 -1.31 -7.62 7.05
CA LYS A 313 -1.98 -6.98 8.17
C LYS A 313 -3.09 -6.05 7.74
N LEU A 314 -2.87 -5.22 6.70
CA LEU A 314 -3.92 -4.40 6.10
C LEU A 314 -5.09 -5.24 5.58
N LYS A 315 -4.83 -6.43 5.04
CA LYS A 315 -5.85 -7.36 4.58
C LYS A 315 -6.66 -7.95 5.73
N GLU A 316 -6.00 -8.36 6.82
CA GLU A 316 -6.64 -8.87 8.03
C GLU A 316 -7.61 -7.86 8.64
N VAL A 317 -7.21 -6.59 8.73
CA VAL A 317 -8.07 -5.52 9.28
C VAL A 317 -9.07 -4.95 8.25
N GLY A 318 -9.25 -5.61 7.11
CA GLY A 318 -10.22 -5.22 6.07
C GLY A 318 -9.91 -3.91 5.34
N LEU A 319 -8.66 -3.44 5.40
CA LEU A 319 -8.19 -2.22 4.73
C LEU A 319 -7.54 -2.48 3.36
N ALA A 320 -7.28 -3.74 3.02
CA ALA A 320 -6.97 -4.12 1.63
C ALA A 320 -8.27 -4.44 0.87
N SER A 321 -8.44 -3.88 -0.33
CA SER A 321 -9.61 -4.14 -1.17
C SER A 321 -9.79 -5.65 -1.42
N PRO A 322 -10.99 -6.23 -1.23
CA PRO A 322 -11.24 -7.65 -1.46
C PRO A 322 -10.82 -8.08 -2.87
N GLY A 323 -10.03 -9.15 -2.95
CA GLY A 323 -9.53 -9.68 -4.23
C GLY A 323 -8.40 -8.88 -4.89
N ARG A 324 -7.88 -7.82 -4.25
CA ARG A 324 -6.69 -7.11 -4.73
C ARG A 324 -5.43 -7.90 -4.36
N ASN A 325 -4.63 -8.24 -5.36
CA ASN A 325 -3.31 -8.84 -5.13
C ASN A 325 -2.35 -7.79 -4.56
N PHE A 326 -1.40 -8.25 -3.74
CA PHE A 326 -0.35 -7.41 -3.19
C PHE A 326 0.38 -6.65 -4.31
N SER A 327 0.62 -5.35 -4.12
CA SER A 327 1.48 -4.57 -5.00
C SER A 327 2.46 -3.80 -4.13
N ARG A 328 3.70 -3.66 -4.60
CA ARG A 328 4.75 -2.95 -3.88
C ARG A 328 4.29 -1.53 -3.52
N PHE A 329 4.45 -1.16 -2.25
CA PHE A 329 4.04 0.14 -1.73
C PHE A 329 4.99 1.26 -2.15
N SER A 330 4.45 2.48 -2.15
CA SER A 330 5.18 3.73 -2.42
C SER A 330 4.41 4.91 -1.81
N PRO A 331 5.07 5.82 -1.05
CA PRO A 331 6.47 5.75 -0.66
C PRO A 331 6.73 4.61 0.34
N VAL A 332 7.98 4.13 0.40
CA VAL A 332 8.44 3.20 1.43
C VAL A 332 9.80 3.64 1.96
N VAL A 333 9.97 3.57 3.27
CA VAL A 333 11.23 3.84 3.96
C VAL A 333 11.83 2.51 4.40
N THR A 334 13.13 2.36 4.22
CA THR A 334 13.89 1.22 4.73
C THR A 334 15.06 1.76 5.53
N GLU A 335 14.98 1.58 6.83
CA GLU A 335 16.03 1.90 7.78
C GLU A 335 17.03 0.76 7.87
N VAL A 336 18.30 1.12 8.01
CA VAL A 336 19.43 0.23 8.20
C VAL A 336 20.20 0.71 9.42
N VAL A 337 20.42 -0.16 10.39
CA VAL A 337 21.16 0.14 11.63
C VAL A 337 22.30 -0.85 11.80
N GLN A 338 23.47 -0.36 12.16
CA GLN A 338 24.65 -1.18 12.47
C GLN A 338 24.61 -1.63 13.93
N VAL A 339 24.44 -2.92 14.16
CA VAL A 339 24.34 -3.51 15.53
C VAL A 339 25.56 -4.35 15.89
N GLY A 340 26.18 -5.00 14.90
CA GLY A 340 27.37 -5.83 15.08
C GLY A 340 28.68 -5.15 14.68
N SER A 341 29.82 -5.77 15.00
CA SER A 341 31.14 -5.32 14.54
C SER A 341 31.25 -5.39 13.01
N ARG A 342 32.00 -4.46 12.40
CA ARG A 342 32.26 -4.42 10.95
C ARG A 342 32.76 -5.78 10.43
N GLY A 343 32.22 -6.23 9.30
CA GLY A 343 32.59 -7.50 8.66
C GLY A 343 31.91 -8.77 9.19
N GLY A 344 31.00 -8.69 10.18
CA GLY A 344 30.16 -9.83 10.59
C GLY A 344 29.05 -10.17 9.58
N SER A 345 28.68 -11.45 9.46
CA SER A 345 27.70 -11.99 8.50
C SER A 345 26.29 -11.41 8.62
N CYS A 346 25.93 -10.87 9.80
CA CYS A 346 24.64 -10.23 10.10
C CYS A 346 24.85 -9.01 11.01
N SER A 347 25.73 -8.08 10.59
CA SER A 347 26.08 -6.92 11.43
C SER A 347 25.09 -5.75 11.36
N ARG A 348 24.07 -5.84 10.48
CA ARG A 348 23.05 -4.81 10.26
C ARG A 348 21.65 -5.35 10.51
N THR A 349 20.79 -4.52 11.10
CA THR A 349 19.35 -4.76 11.23
C THR A 349 18.57 -3.80 10.35
N TYR A 350 17.37 -4.22 9.95
CA TYR A 350 16.54 -3.47 9.02
C TYR A 350 15.14 -3.27 9.60
N ALA A 351 14.58 -2.08 9.37
CA ALA A 351 13.18 -1.79 9.62
C ALA A 351 12.56 -1.19 8.36
N SER A 352 11.34 -1.59 8.04
CA SER A 352 10.56 -0.99 6.96
C SER A 352 9.46 -0.13 7.55
N TYR A 353 9.27 1.05 6.98
CA TYR A 353 8.18 1.96 7.33
C TYR A 353 7.37 2.32 6.09
N MET A 354 6.05 2.33 6.27
CA MET A 354 5.11 2.80 5.26
C MET A 354 4.23 3.88 5.89
N PRO A 355 4.17 5.10 5.32
CA PRO A 355 3.26 6.11 5.81
C PRO A 355 1.83 5.65 5.58
N VAL A 356 1.00 5.84 6.59
CA VAL A 356 -0.42 5.46 6.55
C VAL A 356 -1.25 6.58 7.15
N PRO A 357 -2.48 6.80 6.65
CA PRO A 357 -3.42 7.71 7.28
C PRO A 357 -3.61 7.40 8.78
N ARG A 358 -3.82 8.44 9.60
CA ARG A 358 -3.99 8.29 11.06
C ARG A 358 -5.14 7.34 11.43
N ASP A 359 -6.18 7.32 10.62
CA ASP A 359 -7.37 6.52 10.86
C ASP A 359 -7.17 5.03 10.50
N VAL A 360 -6.36 4.73 9.48
CA VAL A 360 -5.85 3.37 9.21
C VAL A 360 -5.15 2.81 10.45
N LEU A 361 -4.33 3.62 11.14
CA LEU A 361 -3.61 3.18 12.32
C LEU A 361 -4.48 2.97 13.55
N THR A 362 -5.51 3.78 13.75
CA THR A 362 -6.45 3.54 14.86
C THR A 362 -7.09 2.16 14.76
N ARG A 363 -7.37 1.68 13.54
CA ARG A 363 -7.92 0.34 13.29
C ARG A 363 -6.88 -0.76 13.48
N VAL A 364 -5.64 -0.54 13.02
CA VAL A 364 -4.53 -1.50 13.22
C VAL A 364 -4.13 -1.61 14.70
N SER A 365 -4.22 -0.51 15.47
CA SER A 365 -3.79 -0.44 16.87
C SER A 365 -4.83 -0.98 17.87
N GLN A 366 -6.11 -1.07 17.47
CA GLN A 366 -7.19 -1.61 18.31
C GLN A 366 -6.98 -3.10 18.67
N GLU A 367 -6.10 -3.81 17.97
CA GLU A 367 -5.77 -5.22 18.21
C GLU A 367 -4.61 -5.46 19.21
N LYS A 368 -4.29 -4.49 20.10
CA LYS A 368 -3.27 -4.61 21.17
C LYS A 368 -1.83 -4.94 20.70
N THR A 369 -1.48 -4.69 19.45
CA THR A 369 -0.09 -4.80 18.96
C THR A 369 0.52 -3.41 18.79
N GLU A 370 0.97 -2.82 19.91
CA GLU A 370 1.66 -1.51 19.97
C GLU A 370 2.91 -1.40 19.06
N SER A 371 3.42 -2.53 18.55
CA SER A 371 4.67 -2.64 17.79
C SER A 371 4.62 -2.12 16.34
N PHE A 372 3.46 -1.71 15.82
CA PHE A 372 3.31 -1.35 14.41
C PHE A 372 3.22 0.15 14.12
N VAL A 373 3.11 1.01 15.13
CA VAL A 373 2.86 2.45 14.90
C VAL A 373 4.05 3.27 15.36
N SER A 374 4.67 4.01 14.44
CA SER A 374 5.71 4.99 14.76
C SER A 374 5.32 6.38 14.29
N THR A 375 5.53 7.39 15.14
CA THR A 375 5.42 8.81 14.80
C THR A 375 6.66 9.53 15.24
N CYS A 376 7.15 10.42 14.38
CA CYS A 376 8.33 11.22 14.64
C CYS A 376 7.99 12.69 14.77
N GLN A 377 8.42 13.31 15.86
CA GLN A 377 8.26 14.76 16.06
C GLN A 377 9.63 15.43 16.01
N ASP A 378 9.68 16.57 15.34
CA ASP A 378 10.85 17.45 15.26
C ASP A 378 12.15 16.76 14.76
N LEU A 379 11.98 15.80 13.84
CA LEU A 379 13.08 15.09 13.19
C LEU A 379 13.93 16.07 12.36
N SER A 380 15.24 16.06 12.60
CA SER A 380 16.21 16.79 11.78
C SER A 380 17.24 15.84 11.20
N GLY A 381 17.64 16.08 9.95
CA GLY A 381 18.61 15.21 9.31
C GLY A 381 19.20 15.76 8.03
N TYR A 382 20.20 15.06 7.53
CA TYR A 382 20.86 15.34 6.27
C TYR A 382 20.34 14.39 5.20
N VAL A 383 20.05 14.95 4.02
CA VAL A 383 19.47 14.23 2.89
C VAL A 383 20.34 14.38 1.66
N LEU A 384 20.52 13.26 0.95
CA LEU A 384 21.07 13.20 -0.39
C LEU A 384 20.05 12.53 -1.32
N CYS A 385 19.72 13.18 -2.44
CA CYS A 385 18.75 12.67 -3.40
C CYS A 385 19.44 11.99 -4.58
N PHE A 386 18.86 10.93 -5.12
CA PHE A 386 19.41 10.21 -6.27
C PHE A 386 18.32 9.66 -7.20
N GLY A 387 18.71 9.44 -8.46
CA GLY A 387 17.86 8.89 -9.54
C GLY A 387 17.77 7.36 -9.55
N GLY A 388 17.03 6.81 -10.50
CA GLY A 388 16.93 5.36 -10.75
C GLY A 388 16.10 4.58 -9.73
N HIS A 389 16.37 3.28 -9.61
CA HIS A 389 15.74 2.43 -8.59
C HIS A 389 16.61 2.43 -7.32
N GLY A 390 15.98 2.57 -6.15
CA GLY A 390 16.65 2.56 -4.83
C GLY A 390 17.08 1.17 -4.37
N GLY A 391 17.72 0.39 -5.25
CA GLY A 391 18.29 -0.92 -4.90
C GLY A 391 19.53 -0.80 -4.01
N THR A 392 19.95 -1.92 -3.43
CA THR A 392 21.05 -1.99 -2.45
C THR A 392 22.31 -1.22 -2.89
N GLU A 393 22.82 -1.47 -4.10
CA GLU A 393 24.07 -0.85 -4.58
C GLU A 393 23.99 0.68 -4.62
N THR A 394 22.96 1.22 -5.26
CA THR A 394 22.80 2.68 -5.42
C THR A 394 22.50 3.37 -4.09
N ALA A 395 21.68 2.75 -3.24
CA ALA A 395 21.35 3.30 -1.93
C ALA A 395 22.57 3.34 -0.99
N PHE A 396 23.36 2.26 -0.93
CA PHE A 396 24.57 2.21 -0.10
C PHE A 396 25.67 3.14 -0.63
N GLU A 397 25.80 3.30 -1.96
CA GLU A 397 26.73 4.28 -2.53
C GLU A 397 26.33 5.72 -2.18
N ALA A 398 25.03 6.05 -2.29
CA ALA A 398 24.51 7.35 -1.88
C ALA A 398 24.72 7.60 -0.38
N GLY A 399 24.44 6.59 0.47
CA GLY A 399 24.68 6.64 1.91
C GLY A 399 26.15 6.86 2.26
N ARG A 400 27.07 6.13 1.61
CA ARG A 400 28.51 6.29 1.78
C ARG A 400 28.96 7.71 1.47
N ARG A 401 28.48 8.28 0.36
CA ARG A 401 28.80 9.66 -0.04
C ARG A 401 28.26 10.69 0.94
N LEU A 402 27.03 10.50 1.41
CA LEU A 402 26.44 11.37 2.43
C LEU A 402 27.28 11.32 3.73
N SER A 403 27.60 10.12 4.21
CA SER A 403 28.45 9.92 5.40
C SER A 403 29.81 10.59 5.25
N THR A 404 30.52 10.40 4.14
CA THR A 404 31.82 11.04 3.88
C THR A 404 31.69 12.56 3.86
N ALA A 405 30.68 13.08 3.14
CA ALA A 405 30.47 14.52 3.06
C ALA A 405 30.16 15.15 4.43
N LEU A 406 29.48 14.42 5.32
CA LEU A 406 29.21 14.82 6.70
C LEU A 406 30.46 14.74 7.59
N ALA A 407 31.25 13.68 7.48
CA ALA A 407 32.50 13.52 8.22
C ALA A 407 33.53 14.60 7.87
N ASP A 408 33.73 14.89 6.58
CA ASP A 408 34.71 15.88 6.09
C ASP A 408 34.49 17.30 6.66
N ARG A 409 33.26 17.63 7.05
CA ARG A 409 32.89 18.95 7.58
C ARG A 409 32.71 18.96 9.10
N GLY A 410 32.95 17.83 9.78
CA GLY A 410 32.69 17.70 11.21
C GLY A 410 31.23 17.91 11.58
N ALA A 411 30.28 17.53 10.71
CA ALA A 411 28.85 17.61 11.04
C ALA A 411 28.52 16.59 12.15
N SER A 412 27.51 16.92 12.96
CA SER A 412 27.01 16.03 14.02
C SER A 412 25.83 15.22 13.50
N PHE A 413 26.01 13.92 13.31
CA PHE A 413 24.99 13.02 12.75
C PHE A 413 25.11 11.60 13.33
N SER A 414 24.03 10.83 13.18
CA SER A 414 23.97 9.40 13.43
C SER A 414 24.73 8.66 12.34
N ASP A 415 25.92 8.14 12.68
CA ASP A 415 26.81 7.46 11.75
C ASP A 415 26.65 5.94 11.75
N ASP A 416 25.81 5.39 12.63
CA ASP A 416 25.46 3.98 12.75
C ASP A 416 24.17 3.59 12.00
N ALA A 417 23.37 4.58 11.56
CA ALA A 417 22.12 4.35 10.88
C ALA A 417 21.92 5.20 9.61
N MET A 418 21.16 4.67 8.66
CA MET A 418 20.62 5.45 7.54
C MET A 418 19.20 4.98 7.19
N ALA A 419 18.40 5.90 6.64
CA ALA A 419 17.13 5.56 6.03
C ALA A 419 17.18 5.77 4.51
N VAL A 420 16.62 4.83 3.76
CA VAL A 420 16.46 4.89 2.30
C VAL A 420 14.98 5.07 2.00
N VAL A 421 14.63 6.12 1.26
CA VAL A 421 13.24 6.45 0.91
C VAL A 421 13.05 6.33 -0.59
N GLU A 422 12.09 5.50 -1.02
CA GLU A 422 11.64 5.47 -2.41
C GLU A 422 10.24 6.08 -2.52
N TYR A 423 10.08 7.11 -3.34
CA TYR A 423 8.81 7.85 -3.44
C TYR A 423 7.90 7.39 -4.56
N ASN A 424 8.46 6.85 -5.64
CA ASN A 424 7.71 6.63 -6.87
C ASN A 424 7.29 5.17 -7.08
N VAL A 425 6.05 5.01 -7.53
CA VAL A 425 5.50 3.74 -8.01
C VAL A 425 6.38 3.13 -9.10
N GLN A 426 6.37 1.81 -9.23
CA GLN A 426 7.31 1.08 -10.10
C GLN A 426 7.07 1.33 -11.60
N SER A 427 5.84 1.67 -11.95
CA SER A 427 5.40 2.12 -13.27
C SER A 427 5.85 3.53 -13.64
N ARG A 428 6.49 4.28 -12.73
CA ARG A 428 7.23 5.50 -13.06
C ARG A 428 8.66 5.10 -13.41
N VAL A 429 8.96 4.97 -14.69
CA VAL A 429 10.27 4.50 -15.16
C VAL A 429 11.31 5.63 -15.20
N PHE A 430 10.89 6.87 -15.52
CA PHE A 430 11.78 8.02 -15.66
C PHE A 430 11.59 9.07 -14.57
N ASP A 431 12.65 9.83 -14.28
CA ASP A 431 12.75 10.84 -13.22
C ASP A 431 12.30 10.28 -11.89
N ARG A 432 12.86 9.13 -11.52
CA ARG A 432 12.60 8.48 -10.22
C ARG A 432 13.35 9.23 -9.14
N HIS A 433 12.69 9.47 -8.02
CA HIS A 433 13.23 10.21 -6.88
C HIS A 433 13.35 9.28 -5.67
N ASN A 434 14.59 9.12 -5.22
CA ASN A 434 14.92 8.40 -4.00
C ASN A 434 15.82 9.27 -3.12
N GLU A 435 15.82 8.99 -1.84
CA GLU A 435 16.58 9.73 -0.84
C GLU A 435 17.33 8.77 0.08
N VAL A 436 18.53 9.16 0.50
CA VAL A 436 19.15 8.65 1.72
C VAL A 436 19.13 9.75 2.79
N PHE A 437 18.79 9.36 4.01
CA PHE A 437 18.60 10.24 5.15
C PHE A 437 19.45 9.76 6.33
N MET A 438 20.18 10.68 6.98
CA MET A 438 20.91 10.45 8.22
C MET A 438 20.48 11.47 9.27
N GLU A 439 20.04 11.01 10.44
CA GLU A 439 19.53 11.87 11.52
C GLU A 439 20.65 12.72 12.13
N THR A 440 20.32 13.96 12.53
CA THR A 440 21.26 14.80 13.28
C THR A 440 21.24 14.43 14.76
N ARG A 441 22.39 14.47 15.45
CA ARG A 441 22.44 14.11 16.88
C ARG A 441 21.72 15.11 17.81
N ASP A 442 21.39 16.30 17.31
CA ASP A 442 20.61 17.33 18.00
C ASP A 442 19.09 17.20 17.75
N SER A 443 18.64 16.13 17.10
CA SER A 443 17.22 15.78 16.99
C SER A 443 16.65 15.46 18.38
N GLU A 444 15.61 16.19 18.82
CA GLU A 444 15.11 16.15 20.21
C GLU A 444 14.48 14.78 20.59
N ASN A 445 14.09 13.97 19.60
CA ASN A 445 13.56 12.62 19.78
C ASN A 445 14.16 11.71 18.70
N GLY A 446 15.27 11.03 19.01
CA GLY A 446 15.97 10.10 18.11
C GLY A 446 15.01 9.10 17.49
N CYS A 447 14.64 9.32 16.24
CA CYS A 447 13.47 8.70 15.65
C CYS A 447 13.78 7.47 14.80
N LEU A 448 14.99 7.46 14.26
CA LEU A 448 15.66 6.30 13.69
C LEU A 448 16.60 5.62 14.71
N HIS A 449 16.55 6.09 15.96
CA HIS A 449 17.31 5.49 17.06
C HIS A 449 16.40 4.55 17.85
N THR A 450 16.74 3.27 17.88
CA THR A 450 16.18 2.35 18.86
C THR A 450 16.95 2.51 20.16
N ASP A 451 16.31 3.08 21.17
CA ASP A 451 16.77 2.99 22.55
C ASP A 451 16.90 1.51 22.95
N SER A 452 18.11 0.98 22.84
CA SER A 452 18.51 -0.26 23.50
C SER A 452 19.79 0.00 24.29
N SER A 453 19.58 0.33 25.56
CA SER A 453 20.51 0.07 26.67
C SER A 453 21.96 0.53 26.47
N GLY A 454 22.29 1.76 26.88
CA GLY A 454 23.47 2.06 27.71
C GLY A 454 24.88 1.66 27.26
N THR A 455 25.07 1.06 26.09
CA THR A 455 26.38 0.82 25.48
C THR A 455 26.46 1.67 24.23
N GLN A 456 26.98 2.90 24.41
CA GLN A 456 27.63 3.64 23.34
C GLN A 456 28.71 2.72 22.74
N GLY A 457 28.39 2.04 21.65
CA GLY A 457 29.28 1.10 21.00
C GLY A 457 29.62 1.55 19.59
N GLN A 458 30.61 2.44 19.46
CA GLN A 458 31.67 2.56 18.43
C GLN A 458 31.48 2.09 16.95
N ASN A 459 30.30 1.72 16.48
CA ASN A 459 30.14 1.01 15.21
C ASN A 459 29.46 1.91 14.16
N SER A 460 30.27 2.72 13.48
CA SER A 460 29.83 3.41 12.25
C SER A 460 29.34 2.40 11.20
N LEU A 461 28.26 2.75 10.49
CA LEU A 461 27.61 1.97 9.46
C LEU A 461 28.63 1.52 8.41
N ASP A 462 28.73 0.20 8.25
CA ASP A 462 29.54 -0.38 7.20
C ASP A 462 28.80 -0.20 5.87
N PHE A 463 29.42 0.42 4.86
CA PHE A 463 28.84 0.55 3.51
C PHE A 463 29.34 -0.54 2.54
N THR A 464 30.17 -1.47 3.00
CA THR A 464 30.69 -2.53 2.14
C THR A 464 29.58 -3.52 1.76
N LEU A 465 29.52 -3.82 0.47
CA LEU A 465 28.69 -4.87 -0.09
C LEU A 465 29.60 -6.09 -0.29
N THR A 466 29.41 -7.17 0.48
CA THR A 466 30.03 -8.47 0.11
C THR A 466 29.44 -8.96 -1.23
N LYS A 467 30.06 -9.90 -1.94
CA LYS A 467 29.61 -10.29 -3.30
C LYS A 467 28.64 -11.47 -3.33
N ASP A 468 28.56 -12.26 -2.26
CA ASP A 468 27.87 -13.56 -2.24
C ASP A 468 26.36 -13.48 -1.90
N TRP A 469 25.78 -12.27 -1.83
CA TRP A 469 24.42 -12.06 -1.28
C TRP A 469 23.28 -12.60 -2.14
N PHE A 470 23.45 -12.69 -3.45
CA PHE A 470 22.41 -13.22 -4.34
C PHE A 470 22.45 -14.75 -4.45
N GLU A 471 23.50 -15.40 -3.95
CA GLU A 471 23.75 -16.84 -4.09
C GLU A 471 23.59 -17.63 -2.78
N GLY A 472 23.33 -16.94 -1.65
CA GLY A 472 23.00 -17.60 -0.38
C GLY A 472 21.71 -18.42 -0.51
N ALA A 473 21.73 -19.65 0.05
CA ALA A 473 20.61 -20.58 -0.02
C ALA A 473 19.29 -19.90 0.36
N ASP A 474 18.28 -20.14 -0.46
CA ASP A 474 16.89 -19.71 -0.31
C ASP A 474 16.41 -20.09 1.09
N ILE A 475 16.37 -19.13 2.02
CA ILE A 475 15.55 -19.27 3.22
C ILE A 475 14.13 -19.11 2.70
N THR A 476 13.60 -20.22 2.19
CA THR A 476 12.23 -20.36 1.75
C THR A 476 11.32 -19.77 2.83
N SER A 477 10.45 -18.87 2.40
CA SER A 477 9.37 -18.25 3.16
C SER A 477 8.85 -19.20 4.26
N PRO A 478 9.17 -19.00 5.54
CA PRO A 478 8.33 -19.55 6.58
C PRO A 478 7.03 -18.77 6.51
N ASP A 479 5.93 -19.48 6.38
CA ASP A 479 4.58 -18.93 6.53
C ASP A 479 4.50 -18.27 7.92
N LEU A 480 4.77 -16.96 7.96
CA LEU A 480 4.88 -16.16 9.18
C LEU A 480 3.47 -15.77 9.64
N GLN A 481 2.72 -16.74 10.14
CA GLN A 481 1.77 -16.47 11.21
C GLN A 481 2.38 -17.02 12.49
N HIS A 482 2.89 -16.13 13.34
CA HIS A 482 3.25 -16.48 14.72
C HIS A 482 1.99 -17.08 15.38
N PRO A 483 2.04 -18.25 16.06
CA PRO A 483 0.84 -18.94 16.60
C PRO A 483 -0.05 -18.08 17.52
N CYS A 484 0.51 -17.01 18.08
CA CYS A 484 -0.17 -16.02 18.90
C CYS A 484 -1.04 -15.02 18.11
N THR A 485 -1.15 -15.16 16.79
CA THR A 485 -2.14 -14.40 16.00
C THR A 485 -3.54 -15.01 16.09
N LYS A 486 -3.68 -16.27 16.53
CA LYS A 486 -4.95 -17.00 16.56
C LYS A 486 -5.41 -17.41 17.98
N ALA A 487 -4.54 -17.31 18.99
CA ALA A 487 -4.85 -17.67 20.38
C ALA A 487 -4.29 -16.64 21.38
N PRO A 488 -4.97 -16.39 22.52
CA PRO A 488 -4.48 -15.48 23.55
C PRO A 488 -3.17 -15.99 24.18
N CYS A 489 -2.10 -15.18 24.06
CA CYS A 489 -0.77 -15.47 24.58
C CYS A 489 -0.35 -14.53 25.73
N PRO A 490 0.49 -14.99 26.68
CA PRO A 490 1.04 -14.13 27.72
C PRO A 490 2.02 -13.09 27.14
N HIS A 491 2.00 -11.88 27.69
CA HIS A 491 2.91 -10.80 27.29
C HIS A 491 4.39 -11.18 27.52
N ASN A 492 5.19 -11.11 26.45
CA ASN A 492 6.63 -11.32 26.50
C ASN A 492 7.39 -10.18 25.82
N LYS A 493 8.69 -10.09 26.11
CA LYS A 493 9.64 -9.21 25.44
C LYS A 493 10.83 -10.05 25.00
N ILE A 494 11.21 -9.95 23.73
CA ILE A 494 12.49 -10.49 23.27
C ILE A 494 13.58 -9.58 23.82
N THR A 495 14.48 -10.13 24.63
CA THR A 495 15.59 -9.37 25.21
C THR A 495 16.81 -9.42 24.31
N ARG A 496 17.04 -10.53 23.59
CA ARG A 496 18.17 -10.75 22.67
C ARG A 496 17.81 -11.75 21.57
N THR A 497 18.48 -11.63 20.42
CA THR A 497 18.33 -12.53 19.26
C THR A 497 19.71 -13.07 18.87
N PHE A 498 19.79 -14.38 18.64
CA PHE A 498 20.99 -15.10 18.18
C PHE A 498 20.70 -15.77 16.83
N ASP A 499 21.73 -16.30 16.17
CA ASP A 499 21.65 -16.90 14.83
C ASP A 499 20.57 -18.00 14.71
N HIS A 500 20.32 -18.74 15.80
CA HIS A 500 19.39 -19.87 15.81
C HIS A 500 18.30 -19.81 16.90
N PHE A 501 18.38 -18.89 17.86
CA PHE A 501 17.41 -18.82 18.97
C PHE A 501 17.22 -17.40 19.51
N LYS A 502 16.15 -17.20 20.27
CA LYS A 502 15.81 -15.91 20.91
C LYS A 502 15.78 -16.04 22.43
N GLU A 503 16.10 -14.97 23.14
CA GLU A 503 15.89 -14.88 24.59
C GLU A 503 14.58 -14.13 24.86
N HIS A 504 13.66 -14.77 25.59
CA HIS A 504 12.34 -14.22 25.93
C HIS A 504 12.21 -13.96 27.43
N ARG A 505 11.71 -12.78 27.78
CA ARG A 505 11.29 -12.43 29.14
C ARG A 505 9.77 -12.26 29.20
N TYR A 506 9.08 -13.15 29.91
CA TYR A 506 7.65 -13.03 30.17
C TYR A 506 7.39 -12.05 31.32
N MET A 507 6.52 -11.08 31.11
CA MET A 507 6.26 -10.00 32.07
C MET A 507 5.00 -10.30 32.90
N LYS A 508 5.13 -10.39 34.22
CA LYS A 508 4.02 -10.50 35.20
C LYS A 508 2.99 -11.60 34.88
N THR A 509 3.44 -12.82 34.60
CA THR A 509 2.55 -13.97 34.37
C THR A 509 2.40 -14.83 35.64
N ARG A 510 1.19 -15.34 35.89
CA ARG A 510 0.92 -16.35 36.92
C ARG A 510 0.57 -17.65 36.21
N TRP A 511 1.24 -18.74 36.58
CA TRP A 511 1.06 -20.06 35.97
C TRP A 511 0.35 -21.00 36.93
N VAL A 512 -0.59 -21.79 36.41
CA VAL A 512 -1.12 -22.95 37.11
C VAL A 512 -0.30 -24.15 36.65
N CYS A 513 0.33 -24.84 37.59
CA CYS A 513 1.26 -25.92 37.31
C CYS A 513 0.78 -27.23 37.92
N THR A 514 1.04 -28.34 37.23
CA THR A 514 0.89 -29.69 37.74
C THR A 514 2.25 -30.41 37.65
N LYS A 515 2.47 -31.41 38.49
CA LYS A 515 3.70 -32.20 38.50
C LYS A 515 3.33 -33.67 38.47
N GLU A 516 3.90 -34.43 37.54
CA GLU A 516 3.65 -35.86 37.40
C GLU A 516 4.98 -36.60 37.22
N ARG A 517 5.08 -37.83 37.73
CA ARG A 517 6.24 -38.71 37.52
C ARG A 517 5.86 -39.84 36.57
N SER A 518 6.64 -40.03 35.51
CA SER A 518 6.45 -41.11 34.55
C SER A 518 7.80 -41.58 34.02
N CYS A 519 7.87 -42.85 33.58
CA CYS A 519 9.06 -43.40 32.93
C CYS A 519 9.20 -42.95 31.47
N GLU A 520 8.12 -42.41 30.88
CA GLU A 520 8.09 -41.87 29.52
C GLU A 520 7.51 -40.45 29.53
N ALA A 521 8.19 -39.53 28.84
CA ALA A 521 7.86 -38.09 28.84
C ALA A 521 6.45 -37.82 28.28
N VAL A 522 6.07 -38.51 27.19
CA VAL A 522 4.73 -38.39 26.59
C VAL A 522 3.65 -38.83 27.58
N SER A 523 3.81 -39.99 28.21
CA SER A 523 2.86 -40.49 29.21
C SER A 523 2.79 -39.57 30.45
N GLY A 524 3.92 -38.99 30.88
CA GLY A 524 3.95 -38.03 31.97
C GLY A 524 3.22 -36.73 31.63
N ARG A 525 3.42 -36.22 30.41
CA ARG A 525 2.75 -35.01 29.88
C ARG A 525 1.24 -35.19 29.82
N ASP A 526 0.75 -36.31 29.27
CA ASP A 526 -0.69 -36.52 29.10
C ASP A 526 -1.43 -36.62 30.46
N LYS A 527 -0.79 -37.29 31.44
CA LYS A 527 -1.29 -37.35 32.83
C LYS A 527 -1.28 -35.98 33.52
N ALA A 528 -0.20 -35.23 33.37
CA ALA A 528 -0.10 -33.86 33.85
C ALA A 528 -1.23 -33.00 33.25
N MET A 529 -1.37 -33.01 31.93
CA MET A 529 -2.37 -32.25 31.20
C MET A 529 -3.80 -32.56 31.66
N ALA A 530 -4.13 -33.83 31.91
CA ALA A 530 -5.45 -34.21 32.44
C ALA A 530 -5.75 -33.49 33.76
N GLY A 531 -4.76 -33.36 34.66
CA GLY A 531 -4.91 -32.62 35.91
C GLY A 531 -5.20 -31.12 35.69
N LEU A 532 -4.49 -30.48 34.75
CA LEU A 532 -4.73 -29.08 34.40
C LEU A 532 -6.11 -28.89 33.75
N LEU A 533 -6.52 -29.79 32.85
CA LEU A 533 -7.82 -29.74 32.20
C LEU A 533 -8.97 -29.91 33.20
N PHE A 534 -8.83 -30.74 34.24
CA PHE A 534 -9.83 -30.79 35.31
C PHE A 534 -9.95 -29.45 36.03
N TYR A 535 -8.83 -28.86 36.43
CA TYR A 535 -8.84 -27.56 37.10
C TYR A 535 -9.47 -26.45 36.24
N ILE A 536 -9.08 -26.37 34.98
CA ILE A 536 -9.55 -25.36 34.01
C ILE A 536 -11.04 -25.53 33.71
N ASN A 537 -11.56 -26.77 33.66
CA ASN A 537 -12.97 -27.05 33.38
C ASN A 537 -13.88 -27.03 34.62
N GLY A 538 -13.62 -26.15 35.60
CA GLY A 538 -14.52 -25.94 36.74
C GLY A 538 -14.34 -26.90 37.91
N ARG A 539 -13.25 -27.67 37.94
CA ARG A 539 -12.88 -28.49 39.11
C ARG A 539 -11.86 -27.75 40.00
N ASN A 540 -12.19 -26.50 40.30
CA ASN A 540 -11.52 -25.60 41.23
C ASN A 540 -12.54 -25.12 42.29
N ASP A 541 -12.07 -24.46 43.34
CA ASP A 541 -12.90 -24.09 44.51
C ASP A 541 -14.07 -23.15 44.14
N ASP A 542 -13.89 -22.33 43.10
CA ASP A 542 -14.91 -21.41 42.58
C ASP A 542 -15.84 -22.04 41.54
N ARG A 543 -15.61 -23.32 41.18
CA ARG A 543 -16.28 -24.05 40.09
C ARG A 543 -16.26 -23.31 38.75
N ALA A 544 -15.30 -22.42 38.55
CA ALA A 544 -15.22 -21.54 37.40
C ALA A 544 -14.53 -22.24 36.22
N THR A 545 -15.08 -22.11 35.01
CA THR A 545 -14.38 -22.51 33.79
C THR A 545 -13.43 -21.41 33.35
N ILE A 546 -12.16 -21.75 33.18
CA ILE A 546 -11.10 -20.80 32.80
C ILE A 546 -10.77 -21.02 31.31
N GLU A 547 -10.55 -19.96 30.56
CA GLU A 547 -10.07 -20.09 29.17
C GLU A 547 -8.56 -20.39 29.15
N MET A 548 -8.16 -21.45 28.43
CA MET A 548 -6.76 -21.87 28.38
C MET A 548 -5.97 -21.00 27.40
N MET A 549 -4.96 -20.28 27.91
CA MET A 549 -4.01 -19.50 27.10
C MET A 549 -2.87 -20.38 26.57
N GLN A 550 -2.23 -19.95 25.47
CA GLN A 550 -1.08 -20.63 24.87
C GLN A 550 0.22 -19.85 25.10
N PRO A 551 1.40 -20.48 25.17
CA PRO A 551 1.65 -21.93 25.07
C PRO A 551 1.36 -22.69 26.37
N VAL A 552 1.19 -24.01 26.24
CA VAL A 552 1.33 -24.91 27.39
C VAL A 552 2.80 -25.27 27.56
N LEU A 553 3.37 -24.90 28.70
CA LEU A 553 4.75 -25.18 29.04
C LEU A 553 4.88 -26.57 29.66
N THR A 554 5.58 -27.47 28.99
CA THR A 554 5.96 -28.77 29.56
C THR A 554 7.44 -28.75 29.95
N ILE A 555 7.72 -28.86 31.24
CA ILE A 555 9.08 -28.94 31.77
C ILE A 555 9.37 -30.39 32.14
N VAL A 556 10.31 -31.02 31.44
CA VAL A 556 10.78 -32.36 31.78
C VAL A 556 12.01 -32.24 32.68
N TYR A 557 11.84 -32.55 33.96
CA TYR A 557 12.93 -32.59 34.94
C TYR A 557 13.63 -33.95 34.84
N ILE A 558 14.90 -33.96 34.41
CA ILE A 558 15.74 -35.17 34.47
C ILE A 558 16.37 -35.33 35.88
N SER A 559 16.43 -34.24 36.67
CA SER A 559 16.78 -34.21 38.10
C SER A 559 16.23 -32.93 38.79
N GLU A 560 16.45 -32.75 40.12
CA GLU A 560 15.68 -31.92 41.07
C GLU A 560 15.29 -30.45 40.66
N PRO A 561 14.16 -29.90 41.17
CA PRO A 561 13.58 -28.64 40.67
C PRO A 561 14.27 -27.34 41.15
N VAL A 562 14.20 -26.28 40.32
CA VAL A 562 14.72 -24.92 40.56
C VAL A 562 13.59 -23.89 40.48
N GLU A 563 13.65 -22.80 41.27
CA GLU A 563 12.51 -21.92 41.60
C GLU A 563 12.35 -20.62 40.77
N GLU A 564 13.28 -20.21 39.87
CA GLU A 564 13.08 -19.04 38.97
C GLU A 564 13.77 -19.23 37.58
N LEU A 565 13.16 -18.68 36.51
CA LEU A 565 13.38 -19.07 35.10
C LEU A 565 13.68 -17.85 34.16
N GLU A 566 14.73 -17.91 33.34
CA GLU A 566 14.91 -17.13 32.09
C GLU A 566 15.03 -18.10 30.89
N LEU A 567 14.45 -17.76 29.72
CA LEU A 567 14.15 -18.70 28.61
C LEU A 567 14.89 -18.37 27.29
N PHE A 568 15.55 -19.37 26.69
CA PHE A 568 16.11 -19.33 25.33
C PHE A 568 15.32 -20.25 24.39
N SER A 569 14.82 -19.78 23.25
CA SER A 569 13.87 -20.54 22.42
C SER A 569 14.29 -20.73 20.96
N LEU A 570 14.13 -21.96 20.46
CA LEU A 570 14.43 -22.36 19.08
C LEU A 570 13.20 -22.99 18.41
N HIS A 571 12.89 -22.55 17.19
CA HIS A 571 11.66 -22.90 16.48
C HIS A 571 11.90 -24.02 15.45
N PHE A 572 11.08 -25.07 15.43
CA PHE A 572 11.14 -26.11 14.38
C PHE A 572 9.75 -26.67 14.03
N ASN A 573 9.57 -27.10 12.79
CA ASN A 573 8.33 -27.71 12.28
C ASN A 573 8.59 -29.19 11.92
N ASN A 574 7.66 -30.09 12.24
CA ASN A 574 7.76 -31.54 12.02
C ASN A 574 7.52 -31.99 10.57
N ALA A 575 7.32 -31.08 9.62
CA ALA A 575 7.07 -31.43 8.24
C ALA A 575 8.37 -31.82 7.47
N ARG A 576 8.70 -33.12 7.56
CA ARG A 576 9.60 -33.90 6.68
C ARG A 576 11.09 -33.54 6.69
N VAL A 577 11.82 -34.18 7.61
CA VAL A 577 13.22 -34.59 7.39
C VAL A 577 13.25 -36.11 7.28
N GLY A 578 13.84 -36.63 6.21
CA GLY A 578 13.83 -38.06 5.90
C GLY A 578 14.46 -38.93 7.00
N GLY A 579 13.66 -39.78 7.63
CA GLY A 579 14.11 -41.05 8.22
C GLY A 579 14.63 -41.06 9.67
N LEU A 580 14.66 -39.95 10.40
CA LEU A 580 15.06 -39.91 11.82
C LEU A 580 13.83 -39.97 12.76
N SER A 581 13.97 -40.62 13.93
CA SER A 581 12.93 -40.58 14.97
C SER A 581 12.93 -39.22 15.69
N ARG A 582 11.74 -38.75 16.09
CA ARG A 582 11.50 -37.44 16.74
C ARG A 582 12.45 -37.17 17.91
N ASP A 583 12.68 -38.18 18.75
CA ASP A 583 13.54 -38.05 19.94
C ASP A 583 15.03 -37.90 19.57
N LEU A 584 15.48 -38.52 18.48
CA LEU A 584 16.86 -38.38 18.00
C LEU A 584 17.13 -36.97 17.45
N TYR A 585 16.17 -36.42 16.70
CA TYR A 585 16.27 -35.09 16.09
C TYR A 585 16.28 -33.97 17.14
N VAL A 586 15.39 -34.05 18.13
CA VAL A 586 15.36 -33.10 19.26
C VAL A 586 16.65 -33.20 20.09
N SER A 587 17.16 -34.42 20.31
CA SER A 587 18.43 -34.63 21.01
C SER A 587 19.64 -34.08 20.26
N GLU A 588 19.71 -34.22 18.93
CA GLU A 588 20.78 -33.64 18.10
C GLU A 588 20.73 -32.11 18.09
N LEU A 589 19.53 -31.53 17.96
CA LEU A 589 19.32 -30.09 17.95
C LEU A 589 19.68 -29.45 19.31
N ALA A 590 19.27 -30.09 20.42
CA ALA A 590 19.66 -29.68 21.75
C ALA A 590 21.18 -29.80 21.97
N HIS A 591 21.82 -30.85 21.43
CA HIS A 591 23.27 -31.02 21.51
C HIS A 591 24.04 -29.92 20.77
N ASN A 592 23.59 -29.56 19.56
CA ASN A 592 24.22 -28.53 18.73
C ASN A 592 24.12 -27.13 19.37
N VAL A 593 22.95 -26.75 19.87
CA VAL A 593 22.75 -25.47 20.57
C VAL A 593 23.59 -25.43 21.86
N THR A 594 23.63 -26.53 22.62
CA THR A 594 24.44 -26.61 23.84
C THR A 594 25.94 -26.51 23.53
N ALA A 595 26.40 -27.10 22.42
CA ALA A 595 27.79 -27.01 21.96
C ALA A 595 28.16 -25.58 21.52
N GLU A 596 27.25 -24.89 20.81
CA GLU A 596 27.40 -23.50 20.39
C GLU A 596 27.45 -22.54 21.59
N MET A 597 26.55 -22.70 22.56
CA MET A 597 26.56 -21.94 23.82
C MET A 597 27.83 -22.19 24.64
N SER A 598 28.33 -23.44 24.68
CA SER A 598 29.56 -23.81 25.40
C SER A 598 30.85 -23.26 24.73
N SER A 599 30.76 -22.84 23.47
CA SER A 599 31.89 -22.28 22.71
C SER A 599 32.12 -20.76 22.93
N MET A 600 31.29 -20.11 23.75
CA MET A 600 31.34 -18.68 24.06
C MET A 600 31.75 -18.41 25.54
N PRO A 601 33.01 -18.69 25.93
CA PRO A 601 33.43 -18.73 27.35
C PRO A 601 33.40 -17.37 28.05
N ASP A 602 33.57 -16.25 27.35
CA ASP A 602 33.67 -14.91 27.98
C ASP A 602 32.31 -14.25 28.26
N ARG A 603 31.18 -14.92 27.96
CA ARG A 603 29.82 -14.35 28.11
C ARG A 603 28.89 -15.14 29.02
N PHE A 604 29.28 -16.35 29.43
CA PHE A 604 28.49 -17.24 30.26
C PHE A 604 29.35 -17.81 31.39
N ASP A 605 29.49 -17.09 32.51
CA ASP A 605 30.16 -17.61 33.71
C ASP A 605 29.24 -18.54 34.53
N VAL A 606 28.62 -19.50 33.84
CA VAL A 606 27.78 -20.53 34.45
C VAL A 606 28.03 -21.81 33.66
N ARG A 607 28.60 -22.82 34.32
CA ARG A 607 28.59 -24.19 33.80
C ARG A 607 27.12 -24.61 33.70
N CYS A 608 26.54 -24.58 32.51
CA CYS A 608 25.24 -25.21 32.29
C CYS A 608 25.38 -26.70 32.60
N GLU A 609 24.88 -27.15 33.75
CA GLU A 609 24.64 -28.58 33.96
C GLU A 609 23.53 -29.01 32.99
N LYS A 610 23.82 -30.06 32.22
CA LYS A 610 23.19 -30.48 30.97
C LYS A 610 21.70 -30.91 31.04
N GLU A 611 20.92 -30.51 32.05
CA GLU A 611 19.78 -31.33 32.51
C GLU A 611 18.40 -30.66 32.54
N MET A 612 18.16 -29.58 31.78
CA MET A 612 16.80 -29.03 31.59
C MET A 612 16.48 -28.71 30.13
N ILE A 613 15.49 -29.42 29.59
CA ILE A 613 14.87 -29.15 28.29
C ILE A 613 13.37 -28.94 28.53
N ALA A 614 12.85 -27.77 28.16
CA ALA A 614 11.41 -27.55 28.08
C ALA A 614 10.93 -27.62 26.63
N GLU A 615 9.77 -28.23 26.44
CA GLU A 615 9.04 -28.23 25.18
C GLU A 615 7.80 -27.36 25.35
N LEU A 616 7.72 -26.30 24.54
CA LEU A 616 6.56 -25.42 24.43
C LEU A 616 5.68 -25.94 23.30
N LEU A 617 4.45 -26.33 23.64
CA LEU A 617 3.47 -26.82 22.67
C LEU A 617 2.45 -25.72 22.38
N PHE A 618 2.26 -25.40 21.10
CA PHE A 618 1.16 -24.57 20.62
C PHE A 618 0.25 -25.42 19.73
N MET A 619 -1.02 -25.53 20.08
CA MET A 619 -2.00 -26.28 19.29
C MET A 619 -2.93 -25.30 18.57
N ALA A 620 -2.77 -25.10 17.27
CA ALA A 620 -3.60 -24.15 16.54
C ALA A 620 -4.99 -24.74 16.18
N THR A 621 -5.06 -26.05 15.92
CA THR A 621 -6.26 -26.87 15.60
C THR A 621 -5.99 -28.36 15.92
N GLU A 622 -6.97 -29.26 15.78
CA GLU A 622 -6.81 -30.72 16.00
C GLU A 622 -5.72 -31.39 15.11
N ASP A 623 -5.31 -30.74 14.01
CA ASP A 623 -4.36 -31.28 13.02
C ASP A 623 -3.03 -30.51 12.92
N GLU A 624 -2.81 -29.44 13.69
CA GLU A 624 -1.57 -28.63 13.66
C GLU A 624 -0.93 -28.48 15.05
N GLU A 625 0.14 -29.25 15.30
CA GLU A 625 1.00 -29.17 16.49
C GLU A 625 2.31 -28.41 16.19
N TRP A 626 2.61 -27.38 16.98
CA TRP A 626 3.85 -26.59 16.90
C TRP A 626 4.71 -26.80 18.16
N HIS A 627 6.02 -26.92 17.96
CA HIS A 627 6.98 -27.20 19.04
C HIS A 627 8.08 -26.14 19.11
N GLU A 628 8.41 -25.68 20.32
CA GLU A 628 9.52 -24.78 20.57
C GLU A 628 10.37 -25.32 21.74
N LEU A 629 11.69 -25.33 21.56
CA LEU A 629 12.67 -25.88 22.52
C LEU A 629 13.20 -24.76 23.41
N ALA A 630 13.09 -24.93 24.73
CA ALA A 630 13.46 -23.93 25.72
C ALA A 630 14.54 -24.39 26.72
N PHE A 631 15.52 -23.51 26.99
CA PHE A 631 16.58 -23.70 28.01
C PHE A 631 16.45 -22.69 29.16
N PHE A 632 16.70 -23.13 30.40
CA PHE A 632 16.49 -22.30 31.60
C PHE A 632 17.76 -21.88 32.33
N ARG A 633 17.78 -20.63 32.84
CA ARG A 633 18.80 -20.10 33.76
C ARG A 633 18.21 -19.78 35.15
N LYS A 634 18.97 -20.06 36.22
CA LYS A 634 18.64 -19.71 37.62
C LYS A 634 19.00 -18.25 37.94
N VAL A 635 18.08 -17.48 38.51
CA VAL A 635 18.28 -16.08 38.96
C VAL A 635 18.11 -15.99 40.49
N PRO A 636 18.85 -15.12 41.23
CA PRO A 636 18.64 -14.91 42.67
C PRO A 636 17.51 -13.90 42.95
N THR A 637 16.58 -14.26 43.84
CA THR A 637 15.32 -13.55 44.10
C THR A 637 15.44 -12.37 45.09
N GLN A 638 14.81 -11.23 44.77
CA GLN A 638 14.39 -10.18 45.73
C GLN A 638 12.97 -9.67 45.39
N LEU A 639 12.19 -9.39 46.44
CA LEU A 639 10.73 -9.39 46.53
C LEU A 639 10.03 -8.03 46.31
N LEU A 640 8.70 -8.13 46.09
CA LEU A 640 7.57 -7.19 46.38
C LEU A 640 6.99 -6.36 45.20
N PRO A 641 5.74 -5.82 45.29
CA PRO A 641 4.44 -6.50 45.33
C PRO A 641 3.38 -5.84 44.38
N GLN A 642 2.19 -6.44 44.26
CA GLN A 642 1.06 -6.01 43.40
C GLN A 642 0.02 -5.13 44.13
N THR A 643 -0.77 -4.36 43.35
CA THR A 643 -2.20 -4.09 43.63
C THR A 643 -3.01 -3.83 42.36
N ASP A 644 -4.25 -4.34 42.41
CA ASP A 644 -5.44 -4.39 41.53
C ASP A 644 -6.00 -3.02 41.07
N SER A 645 -7.12 -2.86 40.35
CA SER A 645 -7.84 -3.48 39.21
C SER A 645 -9.10 -2.61 39.02
N GLN A 646 -9.61 -2.42 37.79
CA GLN A 646 -11.05 -2.42 37.44
C GLN A 646 -11.26 -1.94 35.99
N ALA A 647 -12.08 -2.70 35.27
CA ALA A 647 -12.61 -2.42 33.94
C ALA A 647 -14.15 -2.48 34.03
N ASP A 648 -14.83 -1.71 33.19
CA ASP A 648 -16.29 -1.77 32.99
C ASP A 648 -16.64 -1.67 31.50
N ASP A 649 -17.89 -2.03 31.21
CA ASP A 649 -18.39 -2.90 30.14
C ASP A 649 -18.94 -2.19 28.88
N VAL A 650 -19.17 -2.99 27.82
CA VAL A 650 -19.47 -2.59 26.44
C VAL A 650 -20.98 -2.36 26.17
N HIS A 651 -21.30 -1.34 25.35
CA HIS A 651 -22.57 -1.24 24.59
C HIS A 651 -22.29 -0.84 23.14
N VAL A 652 -22.75 -1.66 22.18
CA VAL A 652 -22.61 -1.43 20.74
C VAL A 652 -23.77 -0.58 20.24
N GLN A 653 -23.52 0.69 19.93
CA GLN A 653 -24.45 1.63 19.31
C GLN A 653 -23.73 2.32 18.13
N TYR A 654 -24.40 2.56 17.00
CA TYR A 654 -23.78 3.10 15.78
C TYR A 654 -23.22 4.52 16.02
N ASP A 655 -21.90 4.66 16.04
CA ASP A 655 -21.15 5.87 16.46
C ASP A 655 -21.11 7.06 15.47
N ALA A 656 -21.94 7.10 14.43
CA ALA A 656 -21.86 8.16 13.41
C ALA A 656 -22.55 9.49 13.82
N CYS A 657 -23.33 9.51 14.91
CA CYS A 657 -24.05 10.71 15.36
C CYS A 657 -24.06 10.76 16.90
N GLN A 658 -22.90 11.03 17.50
CA GLN A 658 -22.75 11.10 18.97
C GLN A 658 -22.92 12.52 19.55
N ASN A 659 -23.14 13.55 18.73
CA ASN A 659 -23.23 14.96 19.17
C ASN A 659 -24.59 15.60 18.84
N ASP A 660 -24.96 16.66 19.55
CA ASP A 660 -26.20 17.45 19.35
C ASP A 660 -26.36 18.09 17.94
N ALA A 661 -25.37 17.91 17.05
CA ALA A 661 -25.23 18.54 15.74
C ALA A 661 -25.85 17.75 14.56
N CYS A 662 -26.51 16.62 14.81
CA CYS A 662 -27.10 15.78 13.75
C CYS A 662 -28.54 15.34 14.06
N PHE A 663 -29.33 15.13 13.01
CA PHE A 663 -30.69 14.59 13.07
C PHE A 663 -30.74 13.23 12.38
N LEU A 664 -30.95 12.16 13.16
CA LEU A 664 -31.06 10.81 12.62
C LEU A 664 -32.40 10.61 11.90
N HIS A 665 -32.36 9.90 10.78
CA HIS A 665 -33.55 9.37 10.14
C HIS A 665 -34.12 8.20 10.96
N GLU A 666 -35.43 8.06 10.96
CA GLU A 666 -36.13 6.89 11.48
C GLU A 666 -36.41 5.93 10.34
N LYS A 667 -36.08 4.67 10.56
CA LYS A 667 -36.45 3.58 9.66
C LYS A 667 -37.95 3.31 9.79
N VAL A 668 -38.69 3.51 8.70
CA VAL A 668 -40.13 3.26 8.65
C VAL A 668 -40.40 1.81 8.28
N ARG A 669 -39.72 1.30 7.24
CA ARG A 669 -39.93 -0.05 6.71
C ARG A 669 -38.74 -0.51 5.87
N ASP A 670 -38.37 -1.79 5.96
CA ASP A 670 -37.49 -2.45 4.98
C ASP A 670 -38.27 -3.10 3.86
N TRP A 671 -37.73 -2.97 2.65
CA TRP A 671 -38.17 -3.65 1.45
C TRP A 671 -37.01 -4.49 0.89
N ASP A 672 -37.30 -5.37 -0.08
CA ASP A 672 -36.26 -6.22 -0.67
C ASP A 672 -35.29 -5.39 -1.55
N GLY A 673 -34.19 -4.97 -0.92
CA GLY A 673 -33.11 -4.21 -1.53
C GLY A 673 -33.28 -2.69 -1.54
N PHE A 674 -34.17 -2.12 -0.72
CA PHE A 674 -34.19 -0.69 -0.37
C PHE A 674 -34.94 -0.47 0.95
N THR A 675 -34.78 0.70 1.57
CA THR A 675 -35.41 1.02 2.86
C THR A 675 -36.18 2.33 2.78
N GLU A 676 -37.36 2.37 3.42
CA GLU A 676 -38.13 3.58 3.63
C GLU A 676 -37.69 4.26 4.93
N PHE A 677 -37.26 5.52 4.83
CA PHE A 677 -36.86 6.34 5.97
C PHE A 677 -37.67 7.62 6.06
N ARG A 678 -37.72 8.20 7.26
CA ARG A 678 -38.37 9.47 7.57
C ARG A 678 -37.49 10.33 8.46
N PHE A 679 -37.39 11.62 8.16
CA PHE A 679 -36.73 12.59 9.03
C PHE A 679 -37.75 13.31 9.92
N ASP A 680 -37.50 13.36 11.24
CA ASP A 680 -38.25 14.21 12.16
C ASP A 680 -37.67 15.64 12.22
N ILE A 681 -37.75 16.35 11.09
CA ILE A 681 -37.18 17.68 10.91
C ILE A 681 -38.21 18.57 10.21
N GLY A 682 -38.69 19.60 10.92
CA GLY A 682 -39.74 20.48 10.41
C GLY A 682 -39.22 21.67 9.61
N LYS A 683 -38.02 22.17 9.90
CA LYS A 683 -37.49 23.41 9.29
C LYS A 683 -36.05 23.26 8.78
N TRP A 684 -35.84 23.78 7.59
CA TRP A 684 -34.62 23.67 6.79
C TRP A 684 -34.22 25.02 6.23
N VAL A 685 -32.94 25.17 5.93
CA VAL A 685 -32.43 26.22 5.03
C VAL A 685 -31.92 25.54 3.77
N CYS A 686 -32.38 26.02 2.61
CA CYS A 686 -32.10 25.44 1.31
C CYS A 686 -31.49 26.47 0.37
N MET A 687 -30.54 26.06 -0.45
CA MET A 687 -29.94 26.87 -1.51
C MET A 687 -30.25 26.23 -2.87
N LYS A 688 -30.69 27.04 -3.83
CA LYS A 688 -30.99 26.64 -5.20
C LYS A 688 -30.08 27.32 -6.19
N THR A 689 -29.60 26.57 -7.18
CA THR A 689 -28.82 27.10 -8.31
C THR A 689 -29.12 26.34 -9.60
N ALA A 690 -28.86 26.98 -10.75
CA ALA A 690 -28.85 26.30 -12.05
C ALA A 690 -27.67 25.31 -12.10
N GLY A 691 -27.91 24.10 -12.63
CA GLY A 691 -27.00 22.95 -12.55
C GLY A 691 -25.90 22.85 -13.61
N CYS A 692 -25.77 23.83 -14.51
CA CYS A 692 -24.94 23.69 -15.71
C CYS A 692 -23.62 24.47 -15.62
N GLU A 693 -22.48 23.78 -15.74
CA GLU A 693 -21.06 24.23 -15.83
C GLU A 693 -20.56 25.34 -14.86
N THR A 694 -21.43 25.94 -14.07
CA THR A 694 -21.16 27.04 -13.12
C THR A 694 -21.68 26.74 -11.72
N GLY A 695 -22.64 25.82 -11.56
CA GLY A 695 -23.09 25.34 -10.26
C GLY A 695 -22.09 24.37 -9.65
N ASN A 696 -21.06 24.87 -8.99
CA ASN A 696 -20.19 24.02 -8.17
C ASN A 696 -20.98 23.61 -6.92
N PRO A 697 -21.11 22.31 -6.58
CA PRO A 697 -21.69 21.88 -5.30
C PRO A 697 -21.07 22.63 -4.12
N ARG A 698 -19.78 22.99 -4.23
CA ARG A 698 -19.06 23.83 -3.28
C ARG A 698 -19.73 25.18 -3.04
N ASP A 699 -20.27 25.84 -4.06
CA ASP A 699 -20.87 27.18 -3.93
C ASP A 699 -22.17 27.11 -3.12
N VAL A 700 -22.96 26.06 -3.36
CA VAL A 700 -24.17 25.76 -2.58
C VAL A 700 -23.81 25.49 -1.11
N PHE A 701 -22.75 24.71 -0.87
CA PHE A 701 -22.24 24.45 0.48
C PHE A 701 -21.68 25.71 1.17
N LEU A 702 -20.96 26.57 0.44
CA LEU A 702 -20.41 27.81 0.97
C LEU A 702 -21.52 28.80 1.34
N ALA A 703 -22.58 28.89 0.55
CA ALA A 703 -23.76 29.71 0.85
C ALA A 703 -24.44 29.26 2.15
N LEU A 704 -24.71 27.95 2.28
CA LEU A 704 -25.26 27.36 3.50
C LEU A 704 -24.33 27.61 4.70
N THR A 705 -23.04 27.33 4.57
CA THR A 705 -22.06 27.53 5.66
C THR A 705 -22.00 29.00 6.08
N SER A 706 -22.05 29.94 5.14
CA SER A 706 -22.05 31.37 5.41
C SER A 706 -23.30 31.80 6.19
N TYR A 707 -24.47 31.28 5.84
CA TYR A 707 -25.72 31.53 6.57
C TYR A 707 -25.61 31.10 8.04
N PHE A 708 -25.11 29.88 8.29
CA PHE A 708 -24.86 29.37 9.65
C PHE A 708 -23.78 30.16 10.40
N GLY A 709 -22.76 30.65 9.67
CA GLY A 709 -21.69 31.49 10.18
C GLY A 709 -22.07 32.94 10.48
N GLY A 710 -23.34 33.34 10.30
CA GLY A 710 -23.84 34.67 10.65
C GLY A 710 -24.16 35.59 9.49
N LYS A 711 -23.99 35.14 8.24
CA LYS A 711 -24.40 35.89 7.04
C LYS A 711 -25.91 35.76 6.79
N ASN A 712 -26.66 36.39 7.67
CA ASN A 712 -28.12 36.47 7.65
C ASN A 712 -28.54 37.86 8.13
N VAL A 713 -29.81 38.23 7.94
CA VAL A 713 -30.30 39.60 8.20
C VAL A 713 -30.06 40.04 9.66
N ALA A 714 -30.02 39.09 10.60
CA ALA A 714 -29.80 39.36 12.01
C ALA A 714 -28.32 39.35 12.43
N GLY A 715 -27.37 39.05 11.52
CA GLY A 715 -25.95 38.91 11.84
C GLY A 715 -25.64 37.80 12.85
N ARG A 716 -26.56 36.85 13.06
CA ARG A 716 -26.50 35.90 14.18
C ARG A 716 -25.85 34.61 13.75
N VAL A 717 -24.78 34.18 14.44
CA VAL A 717 -24.16 32.87 14.26
C VAL A 717 -25.10 31.77 14.78
N LEU A 718 -25.43 30.79 13.93
CA LEU A 718 -26.29 29.66 14.26
C LEU A 718 -25.50 28.42 14.71
N GLY A 719 -24.17 28.43 14.55
CA GLY A 719 -23.26 27.34 14.91
C GLY A 719 -22.84 26.51 13.70
N ASN A 720 -22.40 25.27 13.95
CA ASN A 720 -22.05 24.35 12.87
C ASN A 720 -23.28 23.99 12.03
N MET A 721 -23.07 23.80 10.73
CA MET A 721 -24.11 23.31 9.84
C MET A 721 -24.50 21.89 10.28
N MET A 722 -25.81 21.67 10.45
CA MET A 722 -26.34 20.42 10.97
C MET A 722 -26.36 19.33 9.90
N ALA A 723 -26.10 18.08 10.28
CA ALA A 723 -26.23 16.92 9.38
C ALA A 723 -27.62 16.27 9.48
N PRO A 724 -28.15 15.66 8.40
CA PRO A 724 -27.51 15.52 7.09
C PRO A 724 -27.82 16.72 6.17
N VAL A 725 -26.89 17.01 5.25
CA VAL A 725 -27.18 17.92 4.13
C VAL A 725 -27.77 17.08 2.99
N VAL A 726 -29.01 17.40 2.62
CA VAL A 726 -29.74 16.69 1.56
C VAL A 726 -29.61 17.48 0.27
N MET A 727 -29.10 16.84 -0.78
CA MET A 727 -28.97 17.41 -2.11
C MET A 727 -29.95 16.75 -3.07
N GLN A 728 -30.49 17.52 -4.00
CA GLN A 728 -31.44 17.07 -5.01
C GLN A 728 -31.07 17.66 -6.38
N TYR A 729 -31.02 16.80 -7.40
CA TYR A 729 -30.97 17.21 -8.81
C TYR A 729 -32.35 17.03 -9.42
N LYS A 730 -32.95 18.11 -9.95
CA LYS A 730 -34.23 18.06 -10.66
C LYS A 730 -34.03 18.25 -12.15
N ASN A 731 -34.59 17.34 -12.93
CA ASN A 731 -34.70 17.49 -14.38
C ASN A 731 -35.95 18.31 -14.70
N ILE A 732 -35.77 19.54 -15.17
CA ILE A 732 -36.87 20.38 -15.66
C ILE A 732 -37.03 20.10 -17.16
N SER A 733 -37.44 18.89 -17.54
CA SER A 733 -37.92 18.68 -18.91
C SER A 733 -39.35 19.22 -19.01
N LYS A 734 -39.54 20.33 -19.73
CA LYS A 734 -40.85 20.59 -20.34
C LYS A 734 -40.92 19.70 -21.58
N ASP A 735 -41.97 18.88 -21.67
CA ASP A 735 -42.15 17.80 -22.65
C ASP A 735 -42.20 18.21 -24.14
N GLU A 736 -41.74 19.39 -24.54
CA GLU A 736 -41.77 19.85 -25.93
C GLU A 736 -40.57 20.75 -26.27
N ASP A 737 -39.37 20.19 -26.46
CA ASP A 737 -38.40 20.81 -27.39
C ASP A 737 -37.33 19.81 -27.91
N PRO A 738 -37.14 19.64 -29.24
CA PRO A 738 -36.29 18.59 -29.81
C PRO A 738 -34.84 19.03 -30.13
N PHE A 739 -34.27 20.00 -29.40
CA PHE A 739 -32.89 20.48 -29.62
C PHE A 739 -31.96 20.22 -28.41
N PRO A 740 -30.88 19.43 -28.56
CA PRO A 740 -29.93 19.14 -27.49
C PRO A 740 -28.91 20.29 -27.39
N GLY A 741 -29.28 21.34 -26.65
CA GLY A 741 -28.40 22.50 -26.47
C GLY A 741 -28.77 23.47 -25.34
N SER A 742 -29.83 23.22 -24.58
CA SER A 742 -30.17 24.03 -23.40
C SER A 742 -30.31 23.12 -22.18
N CYS A 743 -29.59 23.50 -21.13
CA CYS A 743 -29.37 22.67 -19.95
C CYS A 743 -30.37 23.11 -18.86
N HIS A 744 -31.27 22.19 -18.48
CA HIS A 744 -32.45 22.46 -17.65
C HIS A 744 -32.39 21.76 -16.29
N GLU A 745 -31.19 21.52 -15.75
CA GLU A 745 -31.01 20.86 -14.45
C GLU A 745 -30.98 21.90 -13.32
N GLU A 746 -31.76 21.68 -12.25
CA GLU A 746 -31.74 22.49 -11.03
C GLU A 746 -31.08 21.69 -9.90
N LEU A 747 -30.09 22.28 -9.22
CA LEU A 747 -29.46 21.74 -8.01
C LEU A 747 -30.01 22.46 -6.78
N GLU A 748 -30.57 21.70 -5.85
CA GLU A 748 -31.04 22.18 -4.55
C GLU A 748 -30.28 21.44 -3.44
N ALA A 749 -29.73 22.16 -2.44
CA ALA A 749 -29.22 21.54 -1.21
C ALA A 749 -29.86 22.15 0.02
N CYS A 750 -30.27 21.31 0.97
CA CYS A 750 -30.95 21.70 2.19
C CYS A 750 -30.20 21.18 3.43
N ALA A 751 -29.99 22.05 4.41
CA ALA A 751 -29.47 21.70 5.71
C ALA A 751 -30.53 21.96 6.80
N PRO A 752 -30.65 21.09 7.81
CA PRO A 752 -31.63 21.27 8.87
C PRO A 752 -31.24 22.42 9.80
N LEU A 753 -32.22 23.19 10.26
CA LEU A 753 -31.93 24.22 11.26
C LEU A 753 -31.62 23.60 12.63
N PRO A 754 -30.78 24.24 13.47
CA PRO A 754 -30.51 23.74 14.83
C PRO A 754 -31.80 23.55 15.63
N ARG A 755 -31.80 22.60 16.58
CA ARG A 755 -33.00 22.21 17.38
C ARG A 755 -33.74 23.42 17.98
N TYR A 756 -33.01 24.45 18.40
CA TYR A 756 -33.58 25.72 18.89
C TYR A 756 -34.51 26.40 17.87
N TYR A 757 -34.13 26.40 16.59
CA TYR A 757 -34.88 27.02 15.49
C TYR A 757 -35.90 26.08 14.84
N GLN A 758 -35.95 24.80 15.22
CA GLN A 758 -37.08 23.94 14.86
C GLN A 758 -38.37 24.48 15.48
N ARG A 759 -38.30 24.99 16.72
CA ARG A 759 -39.46 25.54 17.47
C ARG A 759 -39.62 27.06 17.39
N LYS A 760 -38.61 27.78 16.89
CA LYS A 760 -38.61 29.25 16.77
C LYS A 760 -38.41 29.72 15.32
N ASN A 761 -38.49 31.02 15.08
CA ASN A 761 -38.19 31.59 13.77
C ASN A 761 -36.67 31.79 13.63
N ALA A 762 -36.11 31.30 12.53
CA ALA A 762 -34.72 31.54 12.17
C ALA A 762 -34.54 32.91 11.48
N PRO A 763 -33.33 33.50 11.53
CA PRO A 763 -33.02 34.72 10.77
C PRO A 763 -33.25 34.55 9.27
N ALA A 764 -33.75 35.57 8.59
CA ALA A 764 -33.91 35.53 7.14
C ALA A 764 -32.54 35.48 6.43
N PRO A 765 -32.37 34.70 5.35
CA PRO A 765 -31.15 34.68 4.56
C PRO A 765 -30.95 36.00 3.81
N THR A 766 -29.69 36.34 3.51
CA THR A 766 -29.31 37.54 2.76
C THR A 766 -28.80 37.26 1.36
N GLU A 767 -28.41 36.02 1.07
CA GLU A 767 -27.90 35.62 -0.24
C GLU A 767 -29.03 35.19 -1.17
N GLU A 768 -28.87 35.51 -2.46
CA GLU A 768 -29.79 35.11 -3.52
C GLU A 768 -29.78 33.58 -3.69
N GLY A 769 -30.95 32.96 -3.82
CA GLY A 769 -31.12 31.51 -3.94
C GLY A 769 -31.23 30.75 -2.60
N LEU A 770 -30.88 31.37 -1.46
CA LEU A 770 -31.10 30.81 -0.12
C LEU A 770 -32.52 31.07 0.37
N MET A 771 -33.20 30.03 0.87
CA MET A 771 -34.58 30.08 1.35
C MET A 771 -34.80 29.23 2.60
N LEU A 772 -35.67 29.68 3.51
CA LEU A 772 -36.14 28.87 4.63
C LEU A 772 -37.33 28.01 4.19
N ARG A 773 -37.26 26.71 4.43
CA ARG A 773 -38.30 25.75 4.06
C ARG A 773 -38.87 25.08 5.30
N GLN A 774 -40.19 25.09 5.42
CA GLN A 774 -40.90 24.27 6.38
C GLN A 774 -41.50 23.09 5.63
N VAL A 775 -41.10 21.88 5.99
CA VAL A 775 -41.53 20.65 5.30
C VAL A 775 -42.19 19.74 6.32
N VAL A 776 -43.33 19.15 5.95
CA VAL A 776 -43.96 18.08 6.72
C VAL A 776 -43.13 16.82 6.51
N THR A 777 -42.43 16.37 7.55
CA THR A 777 -41.55 15.18 7.65
C THR A 777 -41.59 14.27 6.41
N PRO A 778 -40.73 14.50 5.41
CA PRO A 778 -40.83 13.78 4.16
C PRO A 778 -40.25 12.36 4.30
N SER A 779 -41.02 11.36 3.84
CA SER A 779 -40.53 10.00 3.70
C SER A 779 -39.78 9.82 2.38
N MET A 780 -38.80 8.93 2.36
CA MET A 780 -37.97 8.65 1.19
C MET A 780 -37.70 7.15 1.07
N TYR A 781 -37.55 6.69 -0.17
CA TYR A 781 -37.04 5.36 -0.47
C TYR A 781 -35.59 5.49 -0.87
N ILE A 782 -34.70 4.83 -0.13
CA ILE A 782 -33.26 4.99 -0.33
C ILE A 782 -32.53 3.66 -0.30
N ILE A 783 -31.35 3.70 -0.90
CA ILE A 783 -30.31 2.68 -0.81
C ILE A 783 -29.06 3.31 -0.20
N ALA A 784 -28.31 2.51 0.56
CA ALA A 784 -27.05 2.92 1.15
C ALA A 784 -25.90 2.41 0.27
N LEU A 785 -25.15 3.34 -0.29
CA LEU A 785 -24.00 3.05 -1.14
C LEU A 785 -22.73 3.34 -0.34
N LYS A 786 -21.88 2.31 -0.17
CA LYS A 786 -20.63 2.41 0.58
C LYS A 786 -19.46 2.60 -0.38
N GLY A 787 -18.59 3.54 -0.06
CA GLY A 787 -17.30 3.75 -0.72
C GLY A 787 -17.32 4.71 -1.91
N HIS A 788 -16.30 4.64 -2.78
CA HIS A 788 -16.20 5.48 -3.97
C HIS A 788 -17.22 5.13 -5.05
N ILE A 789 -18.33 5.86 -5.05
CA ILE A 789 -19.40 5.70 -6.04
C ILE A 789 -19.06 6.52 -7.29
N THR A 790 -18.84 5.82 -8.41
CA THR A 790 -18.71 6.51 -9.71
C THR A 790 -20.07 7.00 -10.20
N SER A 791 -20.09 8.04 -11.04
CA SER A 791 -21.34 8.51 -11.65
C SER A 791 -22.11 7.40 -12.38
N ALA A 792 -21.41 6.48 -13.05
CA ALA A 792 -22.04 5.36 -13.74
C ALA A 792 -22.67 4.34 -12.77
N GLN A 793 -22.01 4.06 -11.65
CA GLN A 793 -22.53 3.19 -10.60
C GLN A 793 -23.75 3.84 -9.93
N LEU A 794 -23.69 5.14 -9.62
CA LEU A 794 -24.82 5.87 -9.05
C LEU A 794 -26.05 5.83 -9.97
N SER A 795 -25.87 6.05 -11.27
CA SER A 795 -26.95 5.99 -12.25
C SER A 795 -27.56 4.58 -12.35
N LEU A 796 -26.74 3.54 -12.33
CA LEU A 796 -27.21 2.15 -12.39
C LEU A 796 -28.05 1.79 -11.16
N GLU A 797 -27.57 2.15 -9.97
CA GLU A 797 -28.24 1.85 -8.70
C GLU A 797 -29.57 2.63 -8.57
N LEU A 798 -29.60 3.89 -9.02
CA LEU A 798 -30.84 4.70 -9.05
C LEU A 798 -31.88 4.14 -10.04
N GLU A 799 -31.48 3.70 -11.24
CA GLU A 799 -32.42 3.10 -12.19
C GLU A 799 -32.94 1.74 -11.69
N THR A 800 -32.08 0.96 -11.01
CA THR A 800 -32.48 -0.29 -10.35
C THR A 800 -33.51 -0.03 -9.25
N LEU A 801 -33.27 0.97 -8.39
CA LEU A 801 -34.22 1.36 -7.35
C LEU A 801 -35.55 1.82 -7.97
N LYS A 802 -35.50 2.64 -9.03
CA LYS A 802 -36.69 3.12 -9.73
C LYS A 802 -37.55 1.96 -10.26
N HIS A 803 -36.93 0.97 -10.92
CA HIS A 803 -37.64 -0.21 -11.41
C HIS A 803 -38.29 -0.99 -10.27
N LYS A 804 -37.58 -1.21 -9.16
CA LYS A 804 -38.11 -1.89 -7.98
C LYS A 804 -39.30 -1.15 -7.36
N LEU A 805 -39.24 0.18 -7.29
CA LEU A 805 -40.35 0.98 -6.78
C LEU A 805 -41.58 0.88 -7.69
N GLU A 806 -41.38 0.88 -9.00
CA GLU A 806 -42.45 0.70 -9.99
C GLU A 806 -43.07 -0.70 -9.94
N GLU A 807 -42.26 -1.76 -9.85
CA GLU A 807 -42.71 -3.14 -9.69
C GLU A 807 -43.50 -3.36 -8.39
N THR A 808 -43.08 -2.70 -7.30
CA THR A 808 -43.75 -2.77 -6.00
C THR A 808 -45.02 -1.91 -5.94
N GLY A 809 -45.28 -1.08 -6.97
CA GLY A 809 -46.42 -0.18 -7.03
C GLY A 809 -46.33 1.01 -6.06
N LEU A 810 -45.12 1.36 -5.60
CA LEU A 810 -44.90 2.48 -4.68
C LEU A 810 -44.87 3.81 -5.45
N GLN A 811 -45.51 4.83 -4.89
CA GLN A 811 -45.55 6.17 -5.48
C GLN A 811 -44.34 7.00 -5.02
N PHE A 812 -43.59 7.56 -5.97
CA PHE A 812 -42.39 8.36 -5.71
C PHE A 812 -42.20 9.47 -6.76
N ASP A 813 -41.45 10.51 -6.39
CA ASP A 813 -41.13 11.64 -7.26
C ASP A 813 -40.07 11.24 -8.29
N LYS A 814 -40.49 11.11 -9.56
CA LYS A 814 -39.61 10.77 -10.68
C LYS A 814 -38.81 11.96 -11.21
N SER A 815 -39.12 13.18 -10.78
CA SER A 815 -38.56 14.42 -11.34
C SER A 815 -37.17 14.77 -10.79
N GLY A 816 -36.74 14.12 -9.70
CA GLY A 816 -35.40 14.37 -9.17
C GLY A 816 -34.90 13.31 -8.19
N ASN A 817 -33.60 13.05 -8.27
CA ASN A 817 -32.89 12.13 -7.38
C ASN A 817 -32.40 12.90 -6.15
N LEU A 818 -32.51 12.30 -4.97
CA LEU A 818 -31.94 12.85 -3.74
C LEU A 818 -30.73 12.05 -3.30
N PHE A 819 -29.76 12.72 -2.69
CA PHE A 819 -28.62 12.10 -2.05
C PHE A 819 -28.22 12.89 -0.81
N TYR A 820 -27.78 12.18 0.22
CA TYR A 820 -27.30 12.78 1.46
C TYR A 820 -26.27 11.90 2.14
N THR A 821 -25.49 12.51 3.03
CA THR A 821 -24.57 11.79 3.90
C THR A 821 -24.59 12.41 5.30
N TYR A 822 -24.30 11.58 6.30
CA TYR A 822 -23.98 12.02 7.67
C TYR A 822 -22.48 12.25 7.87
N ASP A 823 -21.68 11.86 6.89
CA ASP A 823 -20.24 11.99 6.92
C ASP A 823 -19.84 13.47 6.94
N GLU A 824 -18.84 13.80 7.76
CA GLU A 824 -18.28 15.15 7.75
C GLU A 824 -17.70 15.48 6.37
N PRO A 825 -17.68 16.76 5.97
CA PRO A 825 -16.95 17.20 4.79
C PRO A 825 -15.54 16.62 4.82
N PHE A 826 -15.09 16.02 3.72
CA PHE A 826 -13.76 15.40 3.57
C PHE A 826 -13.55 14.04 4.27
N THR A 827 -14.59 13.40 4.79
CA THR A 827 -14.52 11.97 5.20
C THR A 827 -13.94 11.13 4.05
N GLU A 828 -13.06 10.17 4.33
CA GLU A 828 -12.44 9.33 3.31
C GLU A 828 -13.48 8.63 2.44
N VAL A 829 -13.28 8.62 1.13
CA VAL A 829 -14.31 8.19 0.18
C VAL A 829 -14.77 6.75 0.43
N ASP A 830 -13.87 5.87 0.87
CA ASP A 830 -14.16 4.46 1.17
C ASP A 830 -14.96 4.25 2.47
N ARG A 831 -14.94 5.24 3.36
CA ARG A 831 -15.74 5.27 4.59
C ARG A 831 -17.07 5.97 4.40
N ARG A 832 -17.25 6.67 3.26
CA ARG A 832 -18.49 7.39 3.01
C ARG A 832 -19.64 6.43 2.82
N VAL A 833 -20.73 6.71 3.53
CA VAL A 833 -22.03 6.11 3.26
C VAL A 833 -22.88 7.17 2.61
N THR A 834 -23.04 7.07 1.30
CA THR A 834 -23.96 7.94 0.58
C THR A 834 -25.31 7.26 0.52
N TYR A 835 -26.32 7.92 1.05
CA TYR A 835 -27.71 7.53 0.91
C TYR A 835 -28.26 8.20 -0.33
N THR A 836 -28.87 7.43 -1.23
CA THR A 836 -29.45 7.98 -2.47
C THR A 836 -30.81 7.35 -2.74
N GLY A 837 -31.70 8.08 -3.40
CA GLY A 837 -32.99 7.54 -3.83
C GLY A 837 -34.02 8.60 -4.22
N PHE A 838 -35.28 8.36 -3.86
CA PHE A 838 -36.42 9.16 -4.31
C PHE A 838 -37.33 9.58 -3.16
N TRP A 839 -37.93 10.77 -3.28
CA TRP A 839 -38.97 11.21 -2.35
C TRP A 839 -40.23 10.37 -2.52
N LYS A 840 -40.84 9.95 -1.41
CA LYS A 840 -42.16 9.34 -1.42
C LYS A 840 -43.19 10.41 -1.74
N LEU A 841 -44.03 10.19 -2.75
CA LEU A 841 -45.17 11.09 -3.00
C LEU A 841 -46.17 10.89 -1.86
N GLN A 842 -46.49 11.97 -1.14
CA GLN A 842 -47.57 11.93 -0.17
C GLN A 842 -48.88 11.79 -0.95
N THR A 843 -49.62 10.72 -0.67
CA THR A 843 -51.04 10.65 -1.06
C THR A 843 -51.74 11.79 -0.35
N VAL A 844 -52.18 12.79 -1.11
CA VAL A 844 -53.12 13.79 -0.60
C VAL A 844 -54.38 13.03 -0.20
N GLY A 845 -54.54 12.84 1.10
CA GLY A 845 -55.80 12.45 1.73
C GLY A 845 -56.58 13.70 2.08
#